data_AF-A0A9Q0F3T4-F1
#
_entry.id   AF-A0A9Q0F3T4-F1
#
_cell.length_a   1.000
_cell.length_b   1.000
_cell.length_c   1.000
_cell.angle_alpha   90.00
_cell.angle_beta   90.00
_cell.angle_gamma   90.00
#
_symmetry.space_group_name_H-M   'P 1'
#
loop_
_entity.id
_entity.type
_entity.pdbx_description
1 polymer ?
#
loop_
_entity_poly.entity_id
_entity_poly.type
_entity_poly.pdbx_seq_one_letter_code
_entity_poly.pdbx_strand_id
1 'polypeptide(L)'
;MDYHPSVWGDHFIKHLADDDETANRRKKEHEELKEEVRKLLVAPSNKHSEKLNLIDIILRLGIGYHFEGEIERVLEQVYNSYQDYHEEDEDLHTVALRFRLLRQQGYNDVKGNFEGRIMNDAKGLLSLYEALYLRVHGEDILDEALAFTKTHLKLMLPRLDSILGKLVAHALERPLYRDVQRHAHYHFISIYQQDEAHNPALLKLAKLDFNHLQKLYQKELNALTKWWLELDFKRKLPFARDRMVETYFWALGAFFEPQFATARLMLTKATALVSYEDDIYDAYGTIEELELFTETVRRWDTSAQGLPEYLRVFFDAVIGFVNDVKEHTVKEGRSYCEFFIKEAEKNQTQSHLTEARWLSDNYVPTLEEYRRNGVYSSTYPLLAAATFCGLGELGSKEVFEWLLNDPKIMVASSDLARLIDDVIGHETANRRKKEHEELKEEVRKLLVAPSNKHSEKLNLIDIILRLGIGYHFEGEIERVLEQVYNSYQDYHEEDEDLHTVALRFRLLRQQGYNVSCEVFNNFKDVKGNFEGRIMNDAKGLLSLYEALYLRVHGEDILDEALAFTKSHLKLMLPQLDSILGKLQDEAHNPALLKLAKLDFNHLQKLYQKELNALSKWWLELDFKRKLPFARDRMVETYFWALGAFFEPQFATARCMLTKATALVSYEDDIYDAYGTIEELELFTETVKRWDTSAQGLPEYLRVFFDAVIGFVNDVKEHTVKEGRSYCEFFIKEAEKNQTQSHLTEARWLSDNYVPTLEEYRRNGVYSSTYPLLAAATFCGLGELGSKEVFEWLLNDPKIMVASSDLARLIDDVIGHEFEQQRQHVASSVECYMKQNGVSKQKAYEELNKLIESDWKDLNEELLKQAAFPKQVLAVFLNLARVMVVLYKDFDGYTEARTRTKDMLEALI
;
A
#
# COMPACT_ATOMS: atom_id res chain seq x y z
N MET A 1 0.15 -3.22 1.41
CA MET A 1 1.29 -2.45 0.83
C MET A 1 2.46 -3.40 0.66
N ASP A 2 2.95 -3.63 -0.56
CA ASP A 2 4.16 -4.45 -0.76
C ASP A 2 5.42 -3.61 -0.52
N TYR A 3 6.06 -3.82 0.61
CA TYR A 3 7.38 -3.28 0.88
C TYR A 3 8.44 -4.01 0.05
N HIS A 4 9.39 -3.26 -0.51
CA HIS A 4 10.51 -3.87 -1.23
C HIS A 4 11.33 -4.77 -0.26
N PRO A 5 11.83 -5.95 -0.70
CA PRO A 5 12.63 -6.87 0.11
C PRO A 5 13.91 -6.23 0.68
N SER A 6 14.46 -6.71 1.80
CA SER A 6 15.74 -6.17 2.31
C SER A 6 16.84 -6.11 1.24
N VAL A 7 17.53 -4.96 1.13
CA VAL A 7 18.68 -4.79 0.21
C VAL A 7 19.92 -5.56 0.65
N TRP A 8 19.99 -5.95 1.92
CA TRP A 8 21.18 -6.56 2.52
C TRP A 8 21.11 -8.09 2.59
N GLY A 9 19.92 -8.66 2.78
CA GLY A 9 19.75 -10.11 2.94
C GLY A 9 20.75 -10.71 3.94
N ASP A 10 21.40 -11.81 3.56
CA ASP A 10 22.36 -12.55 4.40
C ASP A 10 23.80 -12.02 4.34
N HIS A 11 24.02 -10.80 3.84
CA HIS A 11 25.36 -10.26 3.54
C HIS A 11 26.35 -10.39 4.71
N PHE A 12 25.91 -10.06 5.93
CA PHE A 12 26.79 -10.02 7.11
C PHE A 12 27.05 -11.38 7.75
N ILE A 13 26.49 -12.49 7.24
CA ILE A 13 26.72 -13.85 7.77
C ILE A 13 28.08 -14.40 7.32
N LYS A 14 28.51 -14.02 6.11
CA LYS A 14 29.75 -14.53 5.50
C LYS A 14 30.86 -13.48 5.66
N HIS A 15 32.02 -13.96 6.14
CA HIS A 15 33.28 -13.24 6.38
C HIS A 15 33.42 -12.50 7.71
N LEU A 16 34.22 -13.10 8.60
CA LEU A 16 35.20 -12.38 9.42
C LEU A 16 36.39 -13.31 9.69
N ALA A 17 37.38 -13.32 8.79
CA ALA A 17 38.71 -13.86 9.11
C ALA A 17 39.73 -12.80 8.71
N ASP A 18 40.27 -12.10 9.70
CA ASP A 18 41.56 -11.45 9.53
C ASP A 18 42.66 -12.50 9.76
N ASP A 19 43.77 -12.32 9.06
CA ASP A 19 45.04 -12.92 9.45
C ASP A 19 45.51 -12.29 10.79
N ASP A 20 45.68 -13.14 11.82
CA ASP A 20 46.02 -12.76 13.20
C ASP A 20 47.33 -11.94 13.29
N GLU A 21 48.28 -12.20 12.40
CA GLU A 21 49.57 -11.49 12.37
C GLU A 21 49.39 -10.03 11.91
N THR A 22 48.59 -9.83 10.85
CA THR A 22 48.27 -8.50 10.33
C THR A 22 47.44 -7.66 11.32
N ALA A 23 46.53 -8.28 12.07
CA ALA A 23 45.73 -7.60 13.09
C ALA A 23 46.59 -7.10 14.28
N ASN A 24 47.51 -7.94 14.77
CA ASN A 24 48.40 -7.59 15.87
C ASN A 24 49.35 -6.44 15.53
N ARG A 25 49.91 -6.44 14.31
CA ARG A 25 50.76 -5.35 13.83
C ARG A 25 50.01 -4.01 13.81
N ARG A 26 48.79 -3.98 13.28
CA ARG A 26 47.96 -2.76 13.21
C ARG A 26 47.59 -2.25 14.60
N LYS A 27 47.31 -3.14 15.55
CA LYS A 27 47.01 -2.77 16.94
C LYS A 27 48.20 -2.10 17.62
N LYS A 28 49.41 -2.64 17.43
CA LYS A 28 50.64 -2.03 17.98
C LYS A 28 50.87 -0.64 17.40
N GLU A 29 50.75 -0.51 16.09
CA GLU A 29 50.90 0.77 15.38
C GLU A 29 49.85 1.81 15.80
N HIS A 30 48.61 1.38 16.06
CA HIS A 30 47.53 2.24 16.58
C HIS A 30 47.88 2.81 17.97
N GLU A 31 48.38 2.00 18.89
CA GLU A 31 48.79 2.48 20.22
C GLU A 31 50.03 3.39 20.18
N GLU A 32 51.01 3.11 19.31
CA GLU A 32 52.17 3.99 19.08
C GLU A 32 51.73 5.38 18.59
N LEU A 33 50.80 5.42 17.62
CA LEU A 33 50.25 6.68 17.09
C LEU A 33 49.39 7.41 18.12
N LYS A 34 48.62 6.70 18.97
CA LYS A 34 47.88 7.32 20.07
C LYS A 34 48.82 8.06 21.03
N GLU A 35 49.94 7.45 21.39
CA GLU A 35 50.92 8.09 22.26
C GLU A 35 51.60 9.29 21.60
N GLU A 36 51.86 9.24 20.29
CA GLU A 36 52.36 10.40 19.53
C GLU A 36 51.37 11.57 19.55
N VAL A 37 50.09 11.31 19.29
CA VAL A 37 49.04 12.33 19.32
C VAL A 37 48.82 12.88 20.73
N ARG A 38 48.87 12.03 21.76
CA ARG A 38 48.82 12.46 23.17
C ARG A 38 49.94 13.46 23.48
N LYS A 39 51.18 13.20 23.02
CA LYS A 39 52.30 14.13 23.19
C LYS A 39 52.05 15.49 22.53
N LEU A 40 51.41 15.53 21.36
CA LEU A 40 51.02 16.79 20.71
C LEU A 40 50.00 17.57 21.54
N LEU A 41 49.03 16.88 22.15
CA LEU A 41 48.03 17.49 23.02
C LEU A 41 48.61 18.05 24.31
N VAL A 42 49.57 17.38 24.95
CA VAL A 42 50.17 17.83 26.22
C VAL A 42 51.39 18.73 26.07
N ALA A 43 51.92 18.90 24.85
CA ALA A 43 53.08 19.76 24.61
C ALA A 43 52.78 21.21 25.06
N PRO A 44 53.71 21.88 25.77
CA PRO A 44 53.51 23.28 26.18
C PRO A 44 53.41 24.17 24.93
N SER A 45 52.31 24.91 24.80
CA SER A 45 52.13 25.96 23.79
C SER A 45 51.61 27.21 24.47
N ASN A 46 52.12 28.37 24.03
CA ASN A 46 51.72 29.67 24.54
C ASN A 46 50.56 30.27 23.72
N LYS A 47 50.01 29.55 22.73
CA LYS A 47 48.91 30.02 21.87
C LYS A 47 47.71 29.09 21.95
N HIS A 48 46.60 29.60 22.49
CA HIS A 48 45.35 28.83 22.57
C HIS A 48 44.80 28.46 21.18
N SER A 49 44.99 29.32 20.17
CA SER A 49 44.52 29.06 18.80
C SER A 49 45.10 27.79 18.19
N GLU A 50 46.37 27.46 18.43
CA GLU A 50 47.01 26.22 17.95
C GLU A 50 46.41 24.98 18.61
N LYS A 51 46.14 25.05 19.93
CA LYS A 51 45.52 23.96 20.70
C LYS A 51 44.08 23.72 20.28
N LEU A 52 43.30 24.78 20.09
CA LEU A 52 41.91 24.68 19.62
C LEU A 52 41.84 24.07 18.21
N ASN A 53 42.72 24.47 17.29
CA ASN A 53 42.80 23.88 15.96
C ASN A 53 43.15 22.38 16.01
N LEU A 54 44.12 21.99 16.85
CA LEU A 54 44.48 20.58 17.01
C LEU A 54 43.30 19.75 17.56
N ILE A 55 42.61 20.27 18.58
CA ILE A 55 41.41 19.62 19.14
C ILE A 55 40.32 19.50 18.08
N ASP A 56 40.07 20.55 17.29
CA ASP A 56 39.08 20.49 16.21
C ASP A 56 39.39 19.39 15.19
N ILE A 57 40.65 19.29 14.75
CA ILE A 57 41.08 18.25 13.82
C ILE A 57 40.89 16.86 14.42
N ILE A 58 41.27 16.66 15.70
CA ILE A 58 41.13 15.38 16.41
C ILE A 58 39.65 14.97 16.51
N LEU A 59 38.77 15.91 16.86
CA LEU A 59 37.33 15.67 16.94
C LEU A 59 36.74 15.36 15.55
N ARG A 60 37.05 16.16 14.52
CA ARG A 60 36.54 15.93 13.15
C ARG A 60 37.08 14.66 12.50
N LEU A 61 38.26 14.17 12.90
CA LEU A 61 38.79 12.88 12.47
C LEU A 61 38.14 11.68 13.17
N GLY A 62 37.30 11.92 14.19
CA GLY A 62 36.58 10.88 14.91
C GLY A 62 37.45 10.05 15.86
N ILE A 63 38.59 10.59 16.29
CA ILE A 63 39.54 9.93 17.20
C ILE A 63 39.59 10.58 18.59
N GLY A 64 38.73 11.58 18.84
CA GLY A 64 38.68 12.33 20.11
C GLY A 64 38.40 11.48 21.34
N TYR A 65 37.61 10.40 21.21
CA TYR A 65 37.27 9.50 22.31
C TYR A 65 38.48 8.79 22.94
N HIS A 66 39.65 8.77 22.27
CA HIS A 66 40.90 8.28 22.86
C HIS A 66 41.60 9.28 23.79
N PHE A 67 41.14 10.54 23.80
CA PHE A 67 41.83 11.68 24.39
C PHE A 67 40.89 12.60 25.21
N GLU A 68 39.74 12.10 25.67
CA GLU A 68 38.72 12.92 26.35
C GLU A 68 39.30 13.72 27.51
N GLY A 69 40.02 13.07 28.42
CA GLY A 69 40.63 13.74 29.57
C GLY A 69 41.75 14.73 29.21
N GLU A 70 42.52 14.49 28.13
CA GLU A 70 43.47 15.48 27.61
C GLU A 70 42.76 16.70 27.02
N ILE A 71 41.72 16.49 26.22
CA ILE A 71 40.93 17.55 25.58
C ILE A 71 40.23 18.41 26.64
N GLU A 72 39.57 17.79 27.62
CA GLU A 72 38.90 18.48 28.72
C GLU A 72 39.86 19.40 29.49
N ARG A 73 41.03 18.89 29.89
CA ARG A 73 42.05 19.70 30.58
C ARG A 73 42.52 20.90 29.77
N VAL A 74 42.70 20.72 28.45
CA VAL A 74 43.13 21.83 27.59
C VAL A 74 42.01 22.86 27.45
N LEU A 75 40.75 22.43 27.27
CA LEU A 75 39.60 23.33 27.17
C LEU A 75 39.34 24.06 28.48
N GLU A 76 39.53 23.41 29.63
CA GLU A 76 39.45 24.04 30.96
C GLU A 76 40.53 25.14 31.12
N GLN A 77 41.77 24.88 30.69
CA GLN A 77 42.83 25.90 30.69
C GLN A 77 42.47 27.09 29.81
N VAL A 78 41.96 26.84 28.60
CA VAL A 78 41.49 27.89 27.69
C VAL A 78 40.36 28.69 28.32
N TYR A 79 39.38 28.04 28.96
CA TYR A 79 38.27 28.71 29.63
C TYR A 79 38.73 29.61 30.77
N ASN A 80 39.61 29.11 31.65
CA ASN A 80 40.11 29.88 32.79
C ASN A 80 40.91 31.12 32.33
N SER A 81 41.77 30.95 31.32
CA SER A 81 42.53 32.07 30.76
C SER A 81 41.66 33.16 30.11
N TYR A 82 40.54 32.76 29.49
CA TYR A 82 39.60 33.67 28.85
C TYR A 82 38.86 34.56 29.85
N GLN A 83 38.63 34.07 31.08
CA GLN A 83 38.04 34.88 32.15
C GLN A 83 39.00 35.96 32.67
N ASP A 84 40.31 35.71 32.58
CA ASP A 84 41.35 36.58 33.15
C ASP A 84 41.93 37.61 32.16
N TYR A 85 41.84 37.36 30.84
CA TYR A 85 42.39 38.22 29.79
C TYR A 85 41.50 38.23 28.53
N HIS A 86 41.15 39.41 28.04
CA HIS A 86 40.66 39.60 26.68
C HIS A 86 41.86 39.82 25.74
N GLU A 87 42.21 38.84 24.92
CA GLU A 87 43.14 39.07 23.80
C GLU A 87 42.44 39.96 22.75
N GLU A 88 42.84 41.24 22.66
CA GLU A 88 42.20 42.25 21.80
C GLU A 88 42.41 42.03 20.28
N ASP A 89 43.14 40.99 19.85
CA ASP A 89 43.57 40.76 18.45
C ASP A 89 43.29 39.34 17.89
N GLU A 90 42.31 38.58 18.41
CA GLU A 90 42.00 37.24 17.89
C GLU A 90 41.16 37.26 16.59
N ASP A 91 41.49 36.37 15.64
CA ASP A 91 40.74 36.21 14.39
C ASP A 91 39.37 35.53 14.60
N LEU A 92 38.44 35.76 13.66
CA LEU A 92 37.06 35.25 13.75
C LEU A 92 36.99 33.73 13.83
N HIS A 93 37.89 33.02 13.13
CA HIS A 93 37.93 31.57 13.16
C HIS A 93 38.28 31.06 14.57
N THR A 94 39.30 31.63 15.20
CA THR A 94 39.71 31.29 16.57
C THR A 94 38.59 31.57 17.59
N VAL A 95 37.96 32.74 17.52
CA VAL A 95 36.85 33.12 18.43
C VAL A 95 35.66 32.16 18.28
N ALA A 96 35.24 31.89 17.05
CA ALA A 96 34.13 31.00 16.77
C ALA A 96 34.43 29.54 17.18
N LEU A 97 35.66 29.09 16.94
CA LEU A 97 36.09 27.74 17.30
C LEU A 97 36.12 27.56 18.82
N ARG A 98 36.67 28.54 19.56
CA ARG A 98 36.65 28.55 21.03
C ARG A 98 35.21 28.48 21.55
N PHE A 99 34.33 29.34 21.03
CA PHE A 99 32.92 29.35 21.41
C PHE A 99 32.28 27.97 21.20
N ARG A 100 32.47 27.37 20.02
CA ARG A 100 31.91 26.06 19.70
C ARG A 100 32.42 24.98 20.65
N LEU A 101 33.74 24.84 20.79
CA LEU A 101 34.36 23.77 21.58
C LEU A 101 34.03 23.89 23.07
N LEU A 102 34.08 25.09 23.65
CA LEU A 102 33.73 25.31 25.05
C LEU A 102 32.24 25.04 25.31
N ARG A 103 31.36 25.52 24.44
CA ARG A 103 29.91 25.32 24.62
C ARG A 103 29.50 23.84 24.45
N GLN A 104 30.20 23.08 23.61
CA GLN A 104 30.04 21.62 23.53
C GLN A 104 30.44 20.90 24.83
N GLN A 105 31.33 21.48 25.64
CA GLN A 105 31.72 20.97 26.96
C GLN A 105 30.85 21.54 28.11
N GLY A 106 29.78 22.29 27.81
CA GLY A 106 28.85 22.81 28.81
C GLY A 106 29.21 24.15 29.43
N TYR A 107 30.24 24.85 28.92
CA TYR A 107 30.54 26.22 29.36
C TYR A 107 29.54 27.22 28.72
N ASN A 108 28.63 27.77 29.53
CA ASN A 108 27.50 28.58 29.05
C ASN A 108 27.78 30.11 29.00
N ASP A 109 28.75 30.63 29.75
CA ASP A 109 29.05 32.07 29.84
C ASP A 109 30.08 32.57 28.80
N VAL A 110 30.13 31.94 27.62
CA VAL A 110 31.09 32.30 26.58
C VAL A 110 30.53 33.42 25.70
N LYS A 111 31.05 34.65 25.85
CA LYS A 111 30.68 35.79 24.99
C LYS A 111 31.45 35.74 23.68
N GLY A 112 30.74 35.71 22.55
CA GLY A 112 31.33 35.91 21.24
C GLY A 112 31.29 37.39 20.88
N ASN A 113 32.44 38.08 20.91
CA ASN A 113 32.55 39.38 20.25
C ASN A 113 32.91 39.15 18.79
N PHE A 114 31.93 39.19 17.89
CA PHE A 114 32.12 38.90 16.45
C PHE A 114 32.37 40.19 15.63
N GLU A 115 33.01 41.21 16.21
CA GLU A 115 33.32 42.49 15.56
C GLU A 115 34.58 42.37 14.67
N GLY A 116 34.41 42.12 13.37
CA GLY A 116 35.52 42.05 12.41
C GLY A 116 35.12 42.38 10.96
N ARG A 117 36.10 42.49 10.05
CA ARG A 117 35.87 42.62 8.59
C ARG A 117 35.39 41.28 8.01
N ILE A 118 34.14 40.91 8.31
CA ILE A 118 33.62 39.53 8.18
C ILE A 118 33.41 39.07 6.72
N MET A 119 33.16 39.97 5.76
CA MET A 119 32.62 39.58 4.44
C MET A 119 33.57 38.76 3.53
N ASN A 120 34.88 38.73 3.80
CA ASN A 120 35.87 38.06 2.93
C ASN A 120 36.65 36.92 3.61
N ASP A 121 36.40 36.62 4.89
CA ASP A 121 37.05 35.51 5.61
C ASP A 121 36.15 34.26 5.60
N ALA A 122 36.30 33.43 4.55
CA ALA A 122 35.50 32.21 4.42
C ALA A 122 35.76 31.19 5.54
N LYS A 123 37.00 31.13 6.08
CA LYS A 123 37.35 30.18 7.14
C LYS A 123 36.71 30.62 8.47
N GLY A 124 36.80 31.90 8.82
CA GLY A 124 36.11 32.49 9.97
C GLY A 124 34.59 32.35 9.87
N LEU A 125 34.02 32.64 8.70
CA LEU A 125 32.58 32.49 8.44
C LEU A 125 32.10 31.04 8.60
N LEU A 126 32.86 30.06 8.12
CA LEU A 126 32.54 28.64 8.27
C LEU A 126 32.53 28.24 9.75
N SER A 127 33.57 28.60 10.50
CA SER A 127 33.65 28.26 11.92
C SER A 127 32.55 28.95 12.73
N LEU A 128 32.21 30.19 12.41
CA LEU A 128 31.07 30.88 13.01
C LEU A 128 29.76 30.18 12.64
N TYR A 129 29.54 29.86 11.37
CA TYR A 129 28.36 29.14 10.91
C TYR A 129 28.13 27.82 11.67
N GLU A 130 29.18 27.02 11.85
CA GLU A 130 29.12 25.77 12.61
C GLU A 130 28.85 26.01 14.11
N ALA A 131 29.47 27.03 14.70
CA ALA A 131 29.28 27.40 16.10
C ALA A 131 27.84 27.83 16.41
N LEU A 132 27.18 28.52 15.48
CA LEU A 132 25.83 29.06 15.65
C LEU A 132 24.74 27.99 15.71
N TYR A 133 25.04 26.73 15.41
CA TYR A 133 24.10 25.62 15.64
C TYR A 133 23.97 25.21 17.11
N LEU A 134 24.81 25.73 18.00
CA LEU A 134 24.74 25.53 19.46
C LEU A 134 23.89 26.57 20.19
N ARG A 135 23.31 27.54 19.46
CA ARG A 135 22.46 28.59 20.03
C ARG A 135 21.25 28.02 20.78
N VAL A 136 20.76 28.76 21.77
CA VAL A 136 19.57 28.44 22.56
C VAL A 136 18.52 29.55 22.44
N HIS A 137 17.31 29.30 22.96
CA HIS A 137 16.24 30.31 22.95
C HIS A 137 16.64 31.60 23.67
N GLY A 138 16.33 32.75 23.06
CA GLY A 138 16.61 34.07 23.60
C GLY A 138 17.95 34.69 23.15
N GLU A 139 18.72 34.00 22.30
CA GLU A 139 19.97 34.51 21.72
C GLU A 139 19.77 35.07 20.30
N ASP A 140 18.89 36.07 20.14
CA ASP A 140 18.46 36.61 18.84
C ASP A 140 19.63 37.02 17.91
N ILE A 141 20.71 37.54 18.50
CA ILE A 141 21.93 37.91 17.76
C ILE A 141 22.58 36.72 17.04
N LEU A 142 22.50 35.51 17.61
CA LEU A 142 23.02 34.29 17.00
C LEU A 142 22.10 33.77 15.89
N ASP A 143 20.78 34.02 15.98
CA ASP A 143 19.85 33.74 14.89
C ASP A 143 20.13 34.63 13.67
N GLU A 144 20.34 35.93 13.89
CA GLU A 144 20.75 36.87 12.83
C GLU A 144 22.09 36.49 12.21
N ALA A 145 23.08 36.16 13.05
CA ALA A 145 24.40 35.72 12.60
C ALA A 145 24.33 34.43 11.77
N LEU A 146 23.41 33.51 12.07
CA LEU A 146 23.27 32.26 11.30
C LEU A 146 22.76 32.54 9.90
N ALA A 147 21.75 33.41 9.77
CA ALA A 147 21.24 33.83 8.46
C ALA A 147 22.32 34.56 7.65
N PHE A 148 23.08 35.45 8.31
CA PHE A 148 24.18 36.18 7.70
C PHE A 148 25.29 35.26 7.19
N THR A 149 25.82 34.37 8.04
CA THR A 149 26.93 33.47 7.68
C THR A 149 26.54 32.50 6.57
N LYS A 150 25.33 31.90 6.66
CA LYS A 150 24.80 31.02 5.62
C LYS A 150 24.73 31.69 4.25
N THR A 151 24.29 32.96 4.21
CA THR A 151 24.17 33.74 2.97
C THR A 151 25.54 34.02 2.36
N HIS A 152 26.50 34.48 3.16
CA HIS A 152 27.83 34.82 2.68
C HIS A 152 28.62 33.58 2.24
N LEU A 153 28.55 32.48 2.98
CA LEU A 153 29.18 31.21 2.58
C LEU A 153 28.65 30.71 1.23
N LYS A 154 27.34 30.80 0.98
CA LYS A 154 26.75 30.46 -0.34
C LYS A 154 27.29 31.34 -1.47
N LEU A 155 27.45 32.64 -1.22
CA LEU A 155 27.98 33.58 -2.21
C LEU A 155 29.47 33.35 -2.51
N MET A 156 30.24 32.96 -1.49
CA MET A 156 31.67 32.69 -1.62
C MET A 156 31.96 31.35 -2.29
N LEU A 157 31.12 30.33 -2.07
CA LEU A 157 31.35 28.94 -2.47
C LEU A 157 31.88 28.76 -3.91
N PRO A 158 31.35 29.43 -4.96
CA PRO A 158 31.86 29.27 -6.33
C PRO A 158 33.31 29.75 -6.55
N ARG A 159 33.88 30.50 -5.60
CA ARG A 159 35.20 31.15 -5.71
C ARG A 159 36.23 30.58 -4.74
N LEU A 160 35.85 29.66 -3.85
CA LEU A 160 36.74 29.07 -2.86
C LEU A 160 37.65 28.02 -3.49
N ASP A 161 38.81 27.82 -2.88
CA ASP A 161 39.73 26.74 -3.23
C ASP A 161 39.09 25.35 -3.03
N SER A 162 39.78 24.30 -3.50
CA SER A 162 39.23 22.96 -3.50
C SER A 162 38.98 22.36 -2.11
N ILE A 163 39.67 22.79 -1.04
CA ILE A 163 39.54 22.18 0.30
C ILE A 163 38.50 22.95 1.11
N LEU A 164 38.68 24.27 1.25
CA LEU A 164 37.75 25.12 1.98
C LEU A 164 36.39 25.14 1.28
N GLY A 165 36.35 25.12 -0.05
CA GLY A 165 35.11 24.99 -0.82
C GLY A 165 34.36 23.69 -0.52
N LYS A 166 35.06 22.55 -0.36
CA LYS A 166 34.44 21.28 0.03
C LYS A 166 33.88 21.31 1.45
N LEU A 167 34.62 21.90 2.40
CA LEU A 167 34.16 22.06 3.79
C LEU A 167 32.92 22.95 3.86
N VAL A 168 32.91 24.07 3.13
CA VAL A 168 31.76 24.98 3.06
C VAL A 168 30.57 24.31 2.39
N ALA A 169 30.77 23.59 1.27
CA ALA A 169 29.71 22.85 0.60
C ALA A 169 29.07 21.82 1.54
N HIS A 170 29.90 21.01 2.22
CA HIS A 170 29.43 20.01 3.17
C HIS A 170 28.65 20.65 4.32
N ALA A 171 29.17 21.70 4.96
CA ALA A 171 28.51 22.36 6.08
C ALA A 171 27.17 23.00 5.68
N LEU A 172 27.08 23.60 4.49
CA LEU A 172 25.84 24.19 3.97
C LEU A 172 24.77 23.15 3.63
N GLU A 173 25.18 21.94 3.26
CA GLU A 173 24.29 20.80 3.03
C GLU A 173 23.88 20.16 4.37
N ARG A 174 24.85 19.87 5.23
CA ARG A 174 24.72 19.19 6.51
C ARG A 174 25.59 19.90 7.57
N PRO A 175 24.99 20.75 8.41
CA PRO A 175 25.73 21.46 9.44
C PRO A 175 26.39 20.49 10.42
N LEU A 176 27.65 20.74 10.79
CA LEU A 176 28.46 19.83 11.61
C LEU A 176 27.74 19.32 12.87
N TYR A 177 27.08 20.21 13.62
CA TYR A 177 26.39 19.85 14.86
C TYR A 177 25.11 19.02 14.64
N ARG A 178 24.54 19.04 13.42
CA ARG A 178 23.33 18.30 13.04
C ARG A 178 23.61 17.11 12.12
N ASP A 179 24.87 16.81 11.83
CA ASP A 179 25.26 15.66 11.02
C ASP A 179 25.48 14.41 11.89
N VAL A 180 25.35 13.23 11.31
CA VAL A 180 25.70 11.98 11.98
C VAL A 180 27.22 11.93 12.11
N GLN A 181 27.73 11.97 13.34
CA GLN A 181 29.15 12.14 13.62
C GLN A 181 30.03 11.20 12.80
N ARG A 182 29.68 9.91 12.75
CA ARG A 182 30.50 8.93 12.05
C ARG A 182 30.57 9.14 10.54
N HIS A 183 29.48 9.60 9.95
CA HIS A 183 29.42 9.98 8.54
C HIS A 183 30.25 11.25 8.29
N ALA A 184 30.15 12.26 9.16
CA ALA A 184 30.97 13.47 9.08
C ALA A 184 32.48 13.15 9.17
N HIS A 185 32.89 12.24 10.06
CA HIS A 185 34.29 11.81 10.18
C HIS A 185 34.82 11.17 8.89
N TYR A 186 34.01 10.32 8.25
CA TYR A 186 34.39 9.67 6.98
C TYR A 186 34.69 10.70 5.88
N HIS A 187 33.82 11.69 5.71
CA HIS A 187 34.04 12.78 4.74
C HIS A 187 35.26 13.61 5.10
N PHE A 188 35.42 13.95 6.38
CA PHE A 188 36.53 14.78 6.82
C PHE A 188 37.89 14.08 6.67
N ILE A 189 38.01 12.76 6.90
CA ILE A 189 39.25 12.01 6.63
C ILE A 189 39.68 12.18 5.17
N SER A 190 38.73 12.12 4.23
CA SER A 190 39.02 12.29 2.80
C SER A 190 39.46 13.72 2.46
N ILE A 191 38.89 14.74 3.12
CA ILE A 191 39.26 16.14 2.92
C ILE A 191 40.63 16.41 3.55
N TYR A 192 40.86 15.96 4.78
CA TYR A 192 42.12 16.12 5.52
C TYR A 192 43.29 15.46 4.80
N GLN A 193 43.08 14.31 4.13
CA GLN A 193 44.10 13.68 3.30
C GLN A 193 44.58 14.55 2.12
N GLN A 194 43.74 15.46 1.63
CA GLN A 194 44.08 16.33 0.49
C GLN A 194 44.84 17.58 0.91
N ASP A 195 44.84 17.91 2.20
CA ASP A 195 45.59 19.04 2.74
C ASP A 195 47.09 18.72 2.74
N GLU A 196 47.90 19.48 2.01
CA GLU A 196 49.36 19.26 1.97
C GLU A 196 50.03 19.50 3.33
N ALA A 197 49.38 20.24 4.24
CA ALA A 197 49.87 20.55 5.58
C ALA A 197 49.35 19.58 6.66
N HIS A 198 48.64 18.51 6.31
CA HIS A 198 48.08 17.58 7.29
C HIS A 198 49.16 16.91 8.14
N ASN A 199 48.83 16.62 9.41
CA ASN A 199 49.70 15.84 10.29
C ASN A 199 49.59 14.34 9.91
N PRO A 200 50.70 13.70 9.48
CA PRO A 200 50.66 12.30 9.03
C PRO A 200 50.24 11.32 10.13
N ALA A 201 50.60 11.58 11.39
CA ALA A 201 50.24 10.73 12.52
C ALA A 201 48.74 10.76 12.80
N LEU A 202 48.12 11.95 12.78
CA LEU A 202 46.67 12.12 12.93
C LEU A 202 45.89 11.41 11.82
N LEU A 203 46.27 11.63 10.55
CA LEU A 203 45.59 10.99 9.42
C LEU A 203 45.72 9.46 9.47
N LYS A 204 46.90 8.95 9.80
CA LYS A 204 47.16 7.52 9.88
C LYS A 204 46.40 6.87 11.03
N LEU A 205 46.39 7.51 12.20
CA LEU A 205 45.60 7.06 13.35
C LEU A 205 44.12 6.99 13.00
N ALA A 206 43.57 8.07 12.42
CA ALA A 206 42.17 8.14 12.01
C ALA A 206 41.77 7.02 11.04
N LYS A 207 42.61 6.70 10.04
CA LYS A 207 42.36 5.59 9.11
C LYS A 207 42.43 4.22 9.77
N LEU A 208 43.41 3.99 10.63
CA LEU A 208 43.54 2.71 11.34
C LEU A 208 42.37 2.50 12.29
N ASP A 209 42.02 3.53 13.05
CA ASP A 209 40.88 3.54 13.95
C ASP A 209 39.57 3.33 13.18
N PHE A 210 39.42 3.99 12.03
CA PHE A 210 38.23 3.83 11.21
C PHE A 210 37.99 2.42 10.72
N ASN A 211 39.04 1.78 10.21
CA ASN A 211 38.99 0.40 9.78
C ASN A 211 38.81 -0.58 10.95
N HIS A 212 39.34 -0.25 12.14
CA HIS A 212 39.14 -1.06 13.33
C HIS A 212 37.67 -1.07 13.78
N LEU A 213 37.06 0.11 13.87
CA LEU A 213 35.66 0.27 14.23
C LEU A 213 34.73 -0.35 13.18
N GLN A 214 35.04 -0.21 11.88
CA GLN A 214 34.27 -0.89 10.83
C GLN A 214 34.19 -2.40 11.03
N LYS A 215 35.29 -3.04 11.44
CA LYS A 215 35.32 -4.47 11.75
C LYS A 215 34.52 -4.83 13.00
N LEU A 216 34.52 -3.95 14.00
CA LEU A 216 33.66 -4.10 15.18
C LEU A 216 32.19 -4.06 14.75
N TYR A 217 31.80 -3.09 13.94
CA TYR A 217 30.42 -2.96 13.47
C TYR A 217 29.97 -4.16 12.62
N GLN A 218 30.86 -4.72 11.79
CA GLN A 218 30.58 -5.96 11.06
C GLN A 218 30.36 -7.17 11.99
N LYS A 219 31.08 -7.25 13.12
CA LYS A 219 30.85 -8.27 14.16
C LYS A 219 29.47 -8.09 14.81
N GLU A 220 29.14 -6.86 15.16
CA GLU A 220 27.84 -6.53 15.76
C GLU A 220 26.69 -6.85 14.78
N LEU A 221 26.80 -6.44 13.51
CA LEU A 221 25.84 -6.76 12.45
C LEU A 221 25.72 -8.26 12.18
N ASN A 222 26.81 -9.04 12.24
CA ASN A 222 26.75 -10.50 12.14
C ASN A 222 25.88 -11.11 13.25
N ALA A 223 26.06 -10.64 14.49
CA ALA A 223 25.28 -11.12 15.63
C ALA A 223 23.80 -10.72 15.50
N LEU A 224 23.53 -9.48 15.10
CA LEU A 224 22.17 -8.99 14.88
C LEU A 224 21.47 -9.71 13.73
N THR A 225 22.18 -9.99 12.63
CA THR A 225 21.63 -10.75 11.49
C THR A 225 21.22 -12.16 11.90
N LYS A 226 22.03 -12.84 12.73
CA LYS A 226 21.67 -14.17 13.26
C LYS A 226 20.42 -14.11 14.13
N TRP A 227 20.38 -13.18 15.08
CA TRP A 227 19.20 -12.94 15.92
C TRP A 227 17.95 -12.68 15.07
N TRP A 228 18.08 -11.83 14.05
CA TRP A 228 16.97 -11.49 13.15
C TRP A 228 16.44 -12.70 12.36
N LEU A 229 17.34 -13.55 11.86
CA LEU A 229 16.96 -14.78 11.15
C LEU A 229 16.29 -15.81 12.07
N GLU A 230 16.68 -15.87 13.34
CA GLU A 230 16.06 -16.78 14.33
C GLU A 230 14.59 -16.40 14.61
N LEU A 231 14.23 -15.12 14.55
CA LEU A 231 12.84 -14.68 14.67
C LEU A 231 11.98 -15.15 13.48
N ASP A 232 12.58 -15.25 12.28
CA ASP A 232 11.92 -15.68 11.03
C ASP A 232 10.70 -14.80 10.66
N PHE A 233 10.79 -13.51 10.95
CA PHE A 233 9.73 -12.54 10.69
C PHE A 233 9.42 -12.38 9.20
N LYS A 234 10.40 -12.54 8.31
CA LYS A 234 10.16 -12.51 6.87
C LYS A 234 9.09 -13.53 6.42
N ARG A 235 9.06 -14.71 7.03
CA ARG A 235 8.06 -15.74 6.73
C ARG A 235 6.81 -15.61 7.59
N LYS A 236 6.97 -15.31 8.88
CA LYS A 236 5.86 -15.29 9.85
C LYS A 236 5.04 -13.99 9.82
N LEU A 237 5.65 -12.88 9.43
CA LEU A 237 5.10 -11.52 9.40
C LEU A 237 5.45 -10.84 8.05
N PRO A 238 5.03 -11.42 6.91
CA PRO A 238 5.46 -10.95 5.58
C PRO A 238 4.90 -9.58 5.18
N PHE A 239 3.90 -9.07 5.91
CA PHE A 239 3.29 -7.77 5.67
C PHE A 239 4.15 -6.58 6.12
N ALA A 240 5.12 -6.79 7.00
CA ALA A 240 5.91 -5.74 7.63
C ALA A 240 7.31 -5.55 6.99
N ARG A 241 7.90 -4.37 7.19
CA ARG A 241 9.19 -3.94 6.62
C ARG A 241 10.37 -4.68 7.23
N ASP A 242 11.12 -5.41 6.40
CA ASP A 242 12.39 -6.05 6.80
C ASP A 242 13.59 -5.08 6.64
N ARG A 243 13.98 -4.41 7.75
CA ARG A 243 14.94 -3.28 7.77
C ARG A 243 16.01 -3.34 8.89
N MET A 244 16.33 -4.52 9.43
CA MET A 244 17.21 -4.65 10.60
C MET A 244 18.61 -4.01 10.41
N VAL A 245 19.22 -4.12 9.23
CA VAL A 245 20.55 -3.50 9.00
C VAL A 245 20.43 -1.97 8.98
N GLU A 246 19.37 -1.44 8.40
CA GLU A 246 19.09 -0.01 8.38
C GLU A 246 18.84 0.54 9.80
N THR A 247 18.21 -0.23 10.70
CA THR A 247 18.03 0.20 12.10
C THR A 247 19.35 0.26 12.87
N TYR A 248 20.34 -0.56 12.54
CA TYR A 248 21.69 -0.46 13.12
C TYR A 248 22.37 0.88 12.79
N PHE A 249 22.06 1.48 11.64
CA PHE A 249 22.60 2.81 11.29
C PHE A 249 22.14 3.90 12.25
N TRP A 250 20.92 3.81 12.79
CA TRP A 250 20.42 4.72 13.82
C TRP A 250 21.21 4.57 15.11
N ALA A 251 21.49 3.33 15.51
CA ALA A 251 22.30 3.03 16.68
C ALA A 251 23.74 3.55 16.55
N LEU A 252 24.35 3.39 15.37
CA LEU A 252 25.66 3.95 15.05
C LEU A 252 25.67 5.49 15.08
N GLY A 253 24.55 6.11 14.71
CA GLY A 253 24.40 7.56 14.78
C GLY A 253 24.32 8.11 16.20
N ALA A 254 23.78 7.32 17.14
CA ALA A 254 23.75 7.68 18.55
C ALA A 254 25.10 7.48 19.25
N PHE A 255 25.79 6.36 18.98
CA PHE A 255 27.09 6.05 19.60
C PHE A 255 27.98 5.28 18.61
N PHE A 256 29.09 5.88 18.17
CA PHE A 256 30.03 5.21 17.27
C PHE A 256 31.22 4.59 18.03
N GLU A 257 31.44 5.00 19.27
CA GLU A 257 32.59 4.66 20.08
C GLU A 257 32.53 3.18 20.52
N PRO A 258 33.68 2.48 20.60
CA PRO A 258 33.71 1.04 20.79
C PRO A 258 33.12 0.58 22.13
N GLN A 259 33.22 1.39 23.19
CA GLN A 259 32.70 1.07 24.52
C GLN A 259 31.17 0.95 24.58
N PHE A 260 30.45 1.52 23.62
CA PHE A 260 28.99 1.52 23.56
C PHE A 260 28.41 0.39 22.69
N ALA A 261 29.17 -0.67 22.45
CA ALA A 261 28.74 -1.83 21.65
C ALA A 261 27.43 -2.44 22.17
N THR A 262 27.30 -2.64 23.48
CA THR A 262 26.07 -3.18 24.08
C THR A 262 24.88 -2.26 23.83
N ALA A 263 25.03 -0.95 24.06
CA ALA A 263 23.97 0.03 23.81
C ALA A 263 23.53 0.01 22.34
N ARG A 264 24.46 -0.07 21.39
CA ARG A 264 24.13 -0.21 19.97
C ARG A 264 23.32 -1.47 19.67
N LEU A 265 23.71 -2.62 20.23
CA LEU A 265 23.00 -3.88 20.04
C LEU A 265 21.57 -3.80 20.61
N MET A 266 21.39 -3.27 21.82
CA MET A 266 20.08 -3.12 22.46
C MET A 266 19.18 -2.14 21.70
N LEU A 267 19.71 -0.98 21.33
CA LEU A 267 19.00 0.02 20.55
C LEU A 267 18.56 -0.55 19.19
N THR A 268 19.44 -1.26 18.49
CA THR A 268 19.10 -1.87 17.19
C THR A 268 17.98 -2.89 17.29
N LYS A 269 18.03 -3.77 18.30
CA LYS A 269 16.98 -4.75 18.55
C LYS A 269 15.65 -4.07 18.85
N ALA A 270 15.65 -3.06 19.72
CA ALA A 270 14.45 -2.28 20.01
C ALA A 270 13.88 -1.62 18.75
N THR A 271 14.68 -0.85 18.01
CA THR A 271 14.25 -0.16 16.79
C THR A 271 13.69 -1.13 15.73
N ALA A 272 14.29 -2.33 15.59
CA ALA A 272 13.78 -3.34 14.65
C ALA A 272 12.41 -3.92 15.06
N LEU A 273 12.18 -4.12 16.36
CA LEU A 273 10.87 -4.59 16.84
C LEU A 273 9.81 -3.48 16.74
N VAL A 274 10.17 -2.26 17.11
CA VAL A 274 9.30 -1.08 16.99
C VAL A 274 8.83 -0.86 15.55
N SER A 275 9.70 -1.05 14.54
CA SER A 275 9.25 -0.90 13.13
C SER A 275 8.19 -1.92 12.72
N TYR A 276 8.19 -3.11 13.34
CA TYR A 276 7.14 -4.10 13.10
C TYR A 276 5.87 -3.77 13.87
N GLU A 277 5.98 -3.24 15.09
CA GLU A 277 4.83 -2.72 15.84
C GLU A 277 4.11 -1.62 15.05
N ASP A 278 4.88 -0.66 14.51
CA ASP A 278 4.39 0.43 13.64
C ASP A 278 3.59 -0.13 12.44
N ASP A 279 4.15 -1.10 11.70
CA ASP A 279 3.44 -1.75 10.58
C ASP A 279 2.19 -2.52 11.02
N ILE A 280 2.19 -3.12 12.21
CA ILE A 280 1.02 -3.81 12.78
C ILE A 280 -0.10 -2.80 13.05
N TYR A 281 0.20 -1.68 13.72
CA TYR A 281 -0.81 -0.70 14.10
C TYR A 281 -1.31 0.15 12.92
N ASP A 282 -0.43 0.52 11.99
CA ASP A 282 -0.78 1.44 10.89
C ASP A 282 -1.45 0.73 9.71
N ALA A 283 -1.10 -0.53 9.45
CA ALA A 283 -1.38 -1.13 8.15
C ALA A 283 -2.00 -2.54 8.18
N TYR A 284 -1.93 -3.28 9.29
CA TYR A 284 -2.31 -4.69 9.29
C TYR A 284 -3.38 -5.07 10.32
N GLY A 285 -3.20 -4.72 11.59
CA GLY A 285 -4.10 -5.13 12.66
C GLY A 285 -5.47 -4.46 12.58
N THR A 286 -6.53 -5.21 12.88
CA THR A 286 -7.86 -4.61 13.08
C THR A 286 -7.91 -3.90 14.42
N ILE A 287 -8.81 -2.92 14.59
CA ILE A 287 -8.91 -2.18 15.85
C ILE A 287 -9.18 -3.11 17.04
N GLU A 288 -10.01 -4.14 16.86
CA GLU A 288 -10.32 -5.13 17.89
C GLU A 288 -9.09 -5.97 18.27
N GLU A 289 -8.29 -6.39 17.28
CA GLU A 289 -7.04 -7.11 17.50
C GLU A 289 -6.00 -6.23 18.21
N LEU A 290 -5.87 -4.97 17.80
CA LEU A 290 -4.95 -3.99 18.39
C LEU A 290 -5.35 -3.63 19.82
N GLU A 291 -6.64 -3.52 20.13
CA GLU A 291 -7.13 -3.32 21.49
C GLU A 291 -6.77 -4.50 22.39
N LEU A 292 -6.98 -5.72 21.91
CA LEU A 292 -6.61 -6.94 22.64
C LEU A 292 -5.09 -7.01 22.85
N PHE A 293 -4.30 -6.76 21.81
CA PHE A 293 -2.84 -6.75 21.89
C PHE A 293 -2.33 -5.71 22.88
N THR A 294 -2.84 -4.48 22.81
CA THR A 294 -2.49 -3.40 23.74
C THR A 294 -2.79 -3.79 25.18
N GLU A 295 -3.94 -4.40 25.44
CA GLU A 295 -4.30 -4.85 26.79
C GLU A 295 -3.40 -6.00 27.28
N THR A 296 -3.02 -6.93 26.41
CA THR A 296 -2.04 -8.00 26.70
C THR A 296 -0.68 -7.41 27.09
N VAL A 297 -0.16 -6.44 26.32
CA VAL A 297 1.10 -5.74 26.61
C VAL A 297 0.99 -4.95 27.92
N ARG A 298 -0.11 -4.23 28.13
CA ARG A 298 -0.36 -3.44 29.36
C ARG A 298 -0.30 -4.30 30.62
N ARG A 299 -0.91 -5.50 30.58
CA ARG A 299 -0.84 -6.49 31.67
C ARG A 299 0.49 -7.24 31.73
N TRP A 300 1.27 -7.19 30.66
CA TRP A 300 2.44 -8.03 30.42
C TRP A 300 2.10 -9.53 30.53
N ASP A 301 0.96 -9.94 29.97
CA ASP A 301 0.46 -11.32 30.06
C ASP A 301 1.17 -12.23 29.06
N THR A 302 2.24 -12.88 29.50
CA THR A 302 3.07 -13.77 28.68
C THR A 302 2.35 -15.03 28.20
N SER A 303 1.11 -15.30 28.63
CA SER A 303 0.31 -16.39 28.05
C SER A 303 -0.21 -16.05 26.66
N ALA A 304 -0.31 -14.75 26.33
CA ALA A 304 -0.85 -14.23 25.06
C ALA A 304 -2.22 -14.86 24.70
N GLN A 305 -3.03 -15.20 25.71
CA GLN A 305 -4.26 -15.94 25.49
C GLN A 305 -5.28 -15.10 24.71
N GLY A 306 -5.75 -15.64 23.60
CA GLY A 306 -6.73 -14.97 22.72
C GLY A 306 -6.12 -14.15 21.59
N LEU A 307 -4.81 -13.89 21.61
CA LEU A 307 -4.16 -13.19 20.49
C LEU A 307 -4.11 -14.08 19.22
N PRO A 308 -4.38 -13.50 18.03
CA PRO A 308 -4.05 -14.09 16.75
C PRO A 308 -2.59 -14.55 16.68
N GLU A 309 -2.31 -15.56 15.85
CA GLU A 309 -0.98 -16.17 15.77
C GLU A 309 0.12 -15.15 15.43
N TYR A 310 -0.14 -14.22 14.52
CA TYR A 310 0.85 -13.23 14.10
C TYR A 310 1.22 -12.25 15.23
N LEU A 311 0.23 -11.76 16.00
CA LEU A 311 0.46 -10.89 17.16
C LEU A 311 1.19 -11.63 18.28
N ARG A 312 0.90 -12.92 18.46
CA ARG A 312 1.64 -13.76 19.42
C ARG A 312 3.10 -13.91 19.03
N VAL A 313 3.38 -14.22 17.75
CA VAL A 313 4.76 -14.30 17.23
C VAL A 313 5.51 -12.99 17.47
N PHE A 314 4.87 -11.85 17.24
CA PHE A 314 5.46 -10.55 17.51
C PHE A 314 5.71 -10.33 19.01
N PHE A 315 4.71 -10.61 19.85
CA PHE A 315 4.83 -10.42 21.30
C PHE A 315 5.90 -11.32 21.94
N ASP A 316 6.04 -12.56 21.47
CA ASP A 316 7.09 -13.48 21.90
C ASP A 316 8.49 -12.90 21.62
N ALA A 317 8.66 -12.17 20.50
CA ALA A 317 9.92 -11.50 20.18
C ALA A 317 10.19 -10.30 21.10
N VAL A 318 9.16 -9.51 21.44
CA VAL A 318 9.25 -8.42 22.43
C VAL A 318 9.66 -8.98 23.80
N ILE A 319 9.01 -10.06 24.24
CA ILE A 319 9.38 -10.76 25.48
C ILE A 319 10.83 -11.27 25.41
N GLY A 320 11.23 -11.86 24.29
CA GLY A 320 12.60 -12.31 24.04
C GLY A 320 13.62 -11.18 24.20
N PHE A 321 13.36 -10.02 23.61
CA PHE A 321 14.20 -8.83 23.78
C PHE A 321 14.28 -8.34 25.23
N VAL A 322 13.16 -8.29 25.95
CA VAL A 322 13.15 -7.88 27.35
C VAL A 322 13.92 -8.88 28.23
N ASN A 323 13.84 -10.17 27.92
CA ASN A 323 14.64 -11.20 28.58
C ASN A 323 16.14 -11.03 28.29
N ASP A 324 16.53 -10.73 27.04
CA ASP A 324 17.92 -10.42 26.68
C ASP A 324 18.45 -9.23 27.51
N VAL A 325 17.66 -8.17 27.63
CA VAL A 325 18.01 -7.00 28.47
C VAL A 325 18.21 -7.44 29.92
N LYS A 326 17.26 -8.16 30.48
CA LYS A 326 17.32 -8.65 31.87
C LYS A 326 18.56 -9.51 32.12
N GLU A 327 18.83 -10.49 31.25
CA GLU A 327 19.98 -11.37 31.40
C GLU A 327 21.32 -10.63 31.34
N HIS A 328 21.38 -9.54 30.57
CA HIS A 328 22.53 -8.66 30.51
C HIS A 328 22.68 -7.83 31.79
N THR A 329 21.64 -7.10 32.19
CA THR A 329 21.74 -6.09 33.26
C THR A 329 21.69 -6.68 34.66
N VAL A 330 21.09 -7.86 34.87
CA VAL A 330 21.11 -8.55 36.18
C VAL A 330 22.52 -8.89 36.62
N LYS A 331 23.41 -9.24 35.67
CA LYS A 331 24.83 -9.51 35.95
C LYS A 331 25.58 -8.28 36.46
N GLU A 332 25.06 -7.09 36.18
CA GLU A 332 25.60 -5.79 36.60
C GLU A 332 24.89 -5.24 37.85
N GLY A 333 23.95 -5.99 38.45
CA GLY A 333 23.13 -5.50 39.57
C GLY A 333 22.04 -4.49 39.17
N ARG A 334 21.73 -4.38 37.88
CA ARG A 334 20.80 -3.38 37.30
C ARG A 334 19.48 -4.02 36.86
N SER A 335 18.87 -4.80 37.75
CA SER A 335 17.60 -5.51 37.47
C SER A 335 16.42 -4.57 37.20
N TYR A 336 16.50 -3.30 37.63
CA TYR A 336 15.48 -2.28 37.38
C TYR A 336 15.29 -1.96 35.89
N CYS A 337 16.31 -2.20 35.03
CA CYS A 337 16.21 -1.99 33.58
C CYS A 337 15.04 -2.76 32.95
N GLU A 338 14.76 -3.99 33.41
CA GLU A 338 13.62 -4.78 32.95
C GLU A 338 12.30 -4.03 33.16
N PHE A 339 12.11 -3.40 34.32
CA PHE A 339 10.90 -2.65 34.64
C PHE A 339 10.74 -1.45 33.69
N PHE A 340 11.78 -0.65 33.49
CA PHE A 340 11.68 0.56 32.67
C PHE A 340 11.44 0.29 31.19
N ILE A 341 12.04 -0.77 30.62
CA ILE A 341 11.75 -1.18 29.24
C ILE A 341 10.28 -1.59 29.11
N LYS A 342 9.77 -2.37 30.06
CA LYS A 342 8.36 -2.77 30.04
C LYS A 342 7.42 -1.57 30.13
N GLU A 343 7.72 -0.59 30.98
CA GLU A 343 6.88 0.62 31.08
C GLU A 343 6.95 1.47 29.81
N ALA A 344 8.13 1.61 29.19
CA ALA A 344 8.26 2.34 27.94
C ALA A 344 7.51 1.65 26.78
N GLU A 345 7.60 0.32 26.69
CA GLU A 345 6.85 -0.48 25.71
C GLU A 345 5.34 -0.28 25.88
N LYS A 346 4.83 -0.39 27.12
CA LYS A 346 3.39 -0.19 27.39
C LYS A 346 2.90 1.19 26.96
N ASN A 347 3.70 2.23 27.21
CA ASN A 347 3.34 3.60 26.83
C ASN A 347 3.33 3.77 25.32
N GLN A 348 4.30 3.18 24.61
CA GLN A 348 4.36 3.20 23.15
C GLN A 348 3.16 2.48 22.53
N THR A 349 2.89 1.24 22.93
CA THR A 349 1.77 0.44 22.41
C THR A 349 0.42 1.12 22.67
N GLN A 350 0.25 1.75 23.84
CA GLN A 350 -0.94 2.54 24.14
C GLN A 350 -1.08 3.77 23.24
N SER A 351 0.04 4.41 22.91
CA SER A 351 0.09 5.59 22.05
C SER A 351 -0.23 5.24 20.59
N HIS A 352 0.29 4.12 20.07
CA HIS A 352 -0.06 3.60 18.75
C HIS A 352 -1.55 3.23 18.66
N LEU A 353 -2.13 2.62 19.71
CA LEU A 353 -3.58 2.35 19.73
C LEU A 353 -4.40 3.65 19.65
N THR A 354 -3.94 4.72 20.28
CA THR A 354 -4.61 6.02 20.19
C THR A 354 -4.62 6.55 18.75
N GLU A 355 -3.51 6.43 18.01
CA GLU A 355 -3.45 6.85 16.60
C GLU A 355 -4.31 5.96 15.71
N ALA A 356 -4.30 4.64 15.93
CA ALA A 356 -5.16 3.71 15.23
C ALA A 356 -6.66 4.03 15.44
N ARG A 357 -7.05 4.42 16.67
CA ARG A 357 -8.42 4.90 16.96
C ARG A 357 -8.73 6.20 16.26
N TRP A 358 -7.82 7.17 16.27
CA TRP A 358 -8.01 8.43 15.53
C TRP A 358 -8.26 8.17 14.04
N LEU A 359 -7.50 7.25 13.44
CA LEU A 359 -7.69 6.83 12.05
C LEU A 359 -9.04 6.13 11.84
N SER A 360 -9.37 5.15 12.68
CA SER A 360 -10.61 4.37 12.59
C SER A 360 -11.86 5.24 12.73
N ASP A 361 -11.83 6.20 13.64
CA ASP A 361 -12.96 7.09 13.95
C ASP A 361 -12.99 8.32 13.02
N ASN A 362 -12.04 8.42 12.09
CA ASN A 362 -11.82 9.57 11.22
C ASN A 362 -11.73 10.89 12.03
N TYR A 363 -11.12 10.80 13.22
CA TYR A 363 -10.93 11.91 14.13
C TYR A 363 -9.59 12.58 13.85
N VAL A 364 -9.61 13.91 13.69
CA VAL A 364 -8.41 14.72 13.54
C VAL A 364 -8.09 15.37 14.88
N PRO A 365 -7.00 14.97 15.57
CA PRO A 365 -6.63 15.55 16.85
C PRO A 365 -6.18 17.01 16.70
N THR A 366 -6.29 17.79 17.77
CA THR A 366 -5.62 19.09 17.84
C THR A 366 -4.10 18.91 17.86
N LEU A 367 -3.34 19.94 17.45
CA LEU A 367 -1.86 19.88 17.49
C LEU A 367 -1.32 19.58 18.90
N GLU A 368 -2.01 20.05 19.95
CA GLU A 368 -1.62 19.79 21.33
C GLU A 368 -1.84 18.32 21.72
N GLU A 369 -3.02 17.76 21.41
CA GLU A 369 -3.31 16.34 21.63
C GLU A 369 -2.36 15.45 20.85
N TYR A 370 -2.10 15.80 19.59
CA TYR A 370 -1.18 15.09 18.72
C TYR A 370 0.24 15.11 19.27
N ARG A 371 0.77 16.28 19.67
CA ARG A 371 2.13 16.37 20.25
C ARG A 371 2.26 15.62 21.55
N ARG A 372 1.24 15.65 22.42
CA ARG A 372 1.25 14.91 23.68
C ARG A 372 1.31 13.39 23.44
N ASN A 373 0.55 12.88 22.48
CA ASN A 373 0.66 11.47 22.08
C ASN A 373 2.00 11.19 21.38
N GLY A 374 2.42 12.11 20.52
CA GLY A 374 3.64 12.08 19.73
C GLY A 374 4.92 11.87 20.53
N VAL A 375 4.95 12.27 21.82
CA VAL A 375 6.08 11.96 22.70
C VAL A 375 6.33 10.45 22.75
N TYR A 376 5.28 9.64 22.87
CA TYR A 376 5.36 8.21 23.03
C TYR A 376 5.30 7.47 21.68
N SER A 377 4.43 7.88 20.74
CA SER A 377 4.37 7.29 19.39
C SER A 377 5.59 7.62 18.51
N SER A 378 6.41 8.61 18.89
CA SER A 378 7.73 8.80 18.26
C SER A 378 8.74 7.70 18.58
N THR A 379 8.44 6.81 19.54
CA THR A 379 9.26 5.67 19.99
C THR A 379 10.53 6.04 20.78
N TYR A 380 10.90 7.33 20.78
CA TYR A 380 12.09 7.84 21.44
C TYR A 380 12.25 7.44 22.91
N PRO A 381 11.19 7.47 23.76
CA PRO A 381 11.32 7.03 25.16
C PRO A 381 11.75 5.56 25.29
N LEU A 382 11.20 4.66 24.47
CA LEU A 382 11.58 3.24 24.46
C LEU A 382 13.01 3.05 23.94
N LEU A 383 13.37 3.73 22.86
CA LEU A 383 14.71 3.66 22.30
C LEU A 383 15.77 4.21 23.28
N ALA A 384 15.46 5.28 24.01
CA ALA A 384 16.30 5.83 25.06
C ALA A 384 16.46 4.83 26.23
N ALA A 385 15.36 4.22 26.68
CA ALA A 385 15.40 3.21 27.73
C ALA A 385 16.26 2.00 27.30
N ALA A 386 16.08 1.50 26.08
CA ALA A 386 16.86 0.38 25.51
C ALA A 386 18.35 0.72 25.43
N THR A 387 18.66 1.93 25.01
CA THR A 387 20.03 2.47 24.98
C THR A 387 20.65 2.48 26.37
N PHE A 388 19.96 3.06 27.36
CA PHE A 388 20.48 3.21 28.73
C PHE A 388 20.72 1.85 29.41
N CYS A 389 19.96 0.82 29.06
CA CYS A 389 20.23 -0.54 29.51
C CYS A 389 21.65 -0.99 29.10
N GLY A 390 22.11 -0.61 27.91
CA GLY A 390 23.41 -1.02 27.37
C GLY A 390 24.58 -0.08 27.69
N LEU A 391 24.37 0.99 28.46
CA LEU A 391 25.42 1.94 28.86
C LEU A 391 26.17 1.54 30.15
N GLY A 392 25.88 0.38 30.74
CA GLY A 392 26.48 -0.04 32.00
C GLY A 392 26.16 0.92 33.15
N GLU A 393 27.17 1.28 33.94
CA GLU A 393 27.03 2.16 35.13
C GLU A 393 26.46 3.55 34.81
N LEU A 394 26.64 4.05 33.58
CA LEU A 394 26.07 5.34 33.15
C LEU A 394 24.53 5.31 33.06
N GLY A 395 23.95 4.13 32.81
CA GLY A 395 22.51 3.92 32.80
C GLY A 395 21.98 3.63 34.21
N SER A 396 22.19 4.56 35.14
CA SER A 396 21.79 4.42 36.54
C SER A 396 20.27 4.48 36.72
N LYS A 397 19.77 4.05 37.88
CA LYS A 397 18.33 4.08 38.17
C LYS A 397 17.77 5.51 38.11
N GLU A 398 18.53 6.48 38.59
CA GLU A 398 18.17 7.90 38.58
C GLU A 398 18.00 8.43 37.16
N VAL A 399 18.78 7.96 36.19
CA VAL A 399 18.64 8.33 34.77
C VAL A 399 17.32 7.81 34.19
N PHE A 400 16.91 6.59 34.55
CA PHE A 400 15.62 6.06 34.15
C PHE A 400 14.44 6.77 34.83
N GLU A 401 14.56 7.08 36.13
CA GLU A 401 13.56 7.88 36.84
C GLU A 401 13.45 9.29 36.25
N TRP A 402 14.57 9.88 35.83
CA TRP A 402 14.58 11.15 35.08
C TRP A 402 13.88 11.02 33.72
N LEU A 403 14.13 9.92 32.99
CA LEU A 403 13.49 9.65 31.70
C LEU A 403 11.95 9.52 31.81
N LEU A 404 11.45 8.87 32.86
CA LEU A 404 10.00 8.73 33.12
C LEU A 404 9.28 10.06 33.44
N ASN A 405 10.01 11.13 33.76
CA ASN A 405 9.44 12.43 34.06
C ASN A 405 9.44 13.38 32.85
N ASP A 406 9.45 12.82 31.63
CA ASP A 406 9.40 13.55 30.35
C ASP A 406 10.35 14.76 30.31
N PRO A 407 11.67 14.53 30.45
CA PRO A 407 12.62 15.62 30.51
C PRO A 407 12.61 16.39 29.19
N LYS A 408 12.85 17.71 29.25
CA LYS A 408 12.72 18.61 28.08
C LYS A 408 13.46 18.13 26.83
N ILE A 409 14.64 17.53 27.01
CA ILE A 409 15.44 16.99 25.90
C ILE A 409 14.73 15.81 25.22
N MET A 410 14.01 14.98 25.98
CA MET A 410 13.24 13.86 25.46
C MET A 410 12.02 14.34 24.70
N VAL A 411 11.21 15.20 25.32
CA VAL A 411 10.04 15.80 24.66
C VAL A 411 10.44 16.52 23.36
N ALA A 412 11.52 17.30 23.39
CA ALA A 412 12.01 18.00 22.20
C ALA A 412 12.54 17.04 21.11
N SER A 413 13.18 15.92 21.50
CA SER A 413 13.67 14.93 20.55
C SER A 413 12.52 14.17 19.88
N SER A 414 11.52 13.77 20.68
CA SER A 414 10.29 13.15 20.19
C SER A 414 9.51 14.08 19.24
N ASP A 415 9.31 15.34 19.64
CA ASP A 415 8.66 16.35 18.80
C ASP A 415 9.41 16.53 17.47
N LEU A 416 10.75 16.62 17.51
CA LEU A 416 11.57 16.79 16.31
C LEU A 416 11.44 15.60 15.36
N ALA A 417 11.53 14.39 15.89
CA ALA A 417 11.43 13.17 15.09
C ALA A 417 10.06 13.05 14.42
N ARG A 418 8.99 13.25 15.20
CA ARG A 418 7.62 13.16 14.70
C ARG A 418 7.33 14.22 13.65
N LEU A 419 7.68 15.49 13.91
CA LEU A 419 7.41 16.57 12.97
C LEU A 419 8.20 16.45 11.67
N ILE A 420 9.46 15.98 11.72
CA ILE A 420 10.25 15.74 10.49
C ILE A 420 9.61 14.63 9.68
N ASP A 421 9.23 13.53 10.32
CA ASP A 421 8.58 12.40 9.66
C ASP A 421 7.27 12.82 8.99
N ASP A 422 6.41 13.53 9.72
CA ASP A 422 5.12 14.03 9.21
C ASP A 422 5.30 14.97 8.01
N VAL A 423 6.24 15.91 8.07
CA VAL A 423 6.50 16.86 6.98
C VAL A 423 6.99 16.14 5.74
N ILE A 424 7.95 15.22 5.87
CA ILE A 424 8.50 14.45 4.75
C ILE A 424 7.44 13.51 4.17
N GLY A 425 6.65 12.84 5.02
CA GLY A 425 5.54 11.99 4.62
C GLY A 425 4.51 12.75 3.81
N HIS A 426 4.10 13.92 4.30
CA HIS A 426 3.14 14.80 3.61
C HIS A 426 3.69 15.34 2.28
N GLU A 427 4.94 15.80 2.23
CA GLU A 427 5.59 16.25 0.99
C GLU A 427 5.69 15.13 -0.05
N THR A 428 6.04 13.91 0.39
CA THR A 428 6.14 12.74 -0.48
C THR A 428 4.79 12.36 -1.06
N ALA A 429 3.73 12.36 -0.24
CA ALA A 429 2.36 12.13 -0.69
C ALA A 429 1.92 13.17 -1.73
N ASN A 430 2.22 14.45 -1.49
CA ASN A 430 1.91 15.52 -2.44
C ASN A 430 2.71 15.42 -3.75
N ARG A 431 3.98 15.01 -3.68
CA ARG A 431 4.80 14.77 -4.87
C ARG A 431 4.22 13.63 -5.71
N ARG A 432 3.78 12.53 -5.10
CA ARG A 432 3.12 11.41 -5.81
C ARG A 432 1.80 11.84 -6.46
N LYS A 433 0.98 12.62 -5.77
CA LYS A 433 -0.26 13.18 -6.35
C LYS A 433 0.02 14.08 -7.55
N LYS A 434 1.02 14.98 -7.41
CA LYS A 434 1.44 15.86 -8.50
C LYS A 434 1.98 15.06 -9.70
N GLU A 435 2.80 14.05 -9.45
CA GLU A 435 3.33 13.16 -10.47
C GLU A 435 2.23 12.38 -11.20
N HIS A 436 1.21 11.89 -10.48
CA HIS A 436 0.04 11.23 -11.09
C HIS A 436 -0.71 12.18 -12.04
N GLU A 437 -0.96 13.42 -11.64
CA GLU A 437 -1.61 14.42 -12.51
C GLU A 437 -0.73 14.87 -13.69
N GLU A 438 0.58 15.01 -13.51
CA GLU A 438 1.52 15.32 -14.60
C GLU A 438 1.54 14.20 -15.65
N LEU A 439 1.54 12.93 -15.21
CA LEU A 439 1.47 11.77 -16.09
C LEU A 439 0.12 11.67 -16.81
N LYS A 440 -1.00 11.96 -16.13
CA LYS A 440 -2.32 12.05 -16.77
C LYS A 440 -2.31 13.08 -17.89
N GLU A 441 -1.72 14.25 -17.66
CA GLU A 441 -1.64 15.29 -18.69
C GLU A 441 -0.72 14.89 -19.86
N GLU A 442 0.38 14.18 -19.60
CA GLU A 442 1.23 13.61 -20.65
C GLU A 442 0.46 12.63 -21.54
N VAL A 443 -0.28 11.70 -20.93
CA VAL A 443 -1.10 10.71 -21.65
C VAL A 443 -2.24 11.39 -22.42
N ARG A 444 -2.90 12.40 -21.82
CA ARG A 444 -3.91 13.21 -22.50
C ARG A 444 -3.35 13.86 -23.77
N LYS A 445 -2.15 14.42 -23.72
CA LYS A 445 -1.48 15.00 -24.90
C LYS A 445 -1.25 13.97 -26.00
N LEU A 446 -0.89 12.72 -25.66
CA LEU A 446 -0.76 11.65 -26.64
C LEU A 446 -2.09 11.32 -27.32
N LEU A 447 -3.19 11.31 -26.56
CA LEU A 447 -4.55 11.09 -27.09
C LEU A 447 -5.03 12.21 -28.01
N VAL A 448 -4.74 13.48 -27.69
CA VAL A 448 -5.20 14.63 -28.51
C VAL A 448 -4.23 15.06 -29.60
N ALA A 449 -2.99 14.54 -29.62
CA ALA A 449 -2.01 14.88 -30.64
C ALA A 449 -2.55 14.59 -32.05
N PRO A 450 -2.39 15.50 -33.03
CA PRO A 450 -2.82 15.23 -34.39
C PRO A 450 -2.04 14.04 -34.95
N SER A 451 -2.75 12.99 -35.35
CA SER A 451 -2.19 11.86 -36.11
C SER A 451 -3.04 11.64 -37.35
N ASN A 452 -2.38 11.34 -38.46
CA ASN A 452 -3.04 11.03 -39.72
C ASN A 452 -3.37 9.53 -39.84
N LYS A 453 -3.05 8.71 -38.82
CA LYS A 453 -3.29 7.27 -38.81
C LYS A 453 -4.19 6.87 -37.65
N HIS A 454 -5.40 6.41 -37.97
CA HIS A 454 -6.33 5.90 -36.96
C HIS A 454 -5.78 4.68 -36.21
N SER A 455 -4.97 3.83 -36.86
CA SER A 455 -4.37 2.64 -36.24
C SER A 455 -3.51 2.96 -35.02
N GLU A 456 -2.73 4.05 -35.04
CA GLU A 456 -1.90 4.47 -33.90
C GLU A 456 -2.77 4.88 -32.70
N LYS A 457 -3.86 5.63 -32.97
CA LYS A 457 -4.81 6.07 -31.95
C LYS A 457 -5.58 4.91 -31.33
N LEU A 458 -6.05 3.98 -32.16
CA LEU A 458 -6.75 2.78 -31.69
C LEU A 458 -5.84 1.90 -30.82
N ASN A 459 -4.57 1.72 -31.21
CA ASN A 459 -3.60 1.00 -30.38
C ASN A 459 -3.36 1.68 -29.03
N LEU A 460 -3.20 3.01 -29.02
CA LEU A 460 -3.04 3.76 -27.76
C LEU A 460 -4.27 3.63 -26.86
N ILE A 461 -5.47 3.74 -27.41
CA ILE A 461 -6.73 3.55 -26.67
C ILE A 461 -6.80 2.12 -26.11
N ASP A 462 -6.46 1.10 -26.91
CA ASP A 462 -6.47 -0.30 -26.45
C ASP A 462 -5.53 -0.51 -25.26
N ILE A 463 -4.31 0.05 -25.33
CA ILE A 463 -3.34 0.00 -24.23
C ILE A 463 -3.89 0.69 -22.98
N ILE A 464 -4.46 1.90 -23.11
CA ILE A 464 -5.04 2.66 -22.00
C ILE A 464 -6.18 1.89 -21.32
N LEU A 465 -7.07 1.27 -22.10
CA LEU A 465 -8.18 0.47 -21.59
C LEU A 465 -7.68 -0.80 -20.89
N ARG A 466 -6.72 -1.52 -21.49
CA ARG A 466 -6.14 -2.74 -20.89
C ARG A 466 -5.32 -2.47 -19.64
N LEU A 467 -4.72 -1.29 -19.51
CA LEU A 467 -4.02 -0.85 -18.31
C LEU A 467 -4.98 -0.37 -17.20
N GLY A 468 -6.29 -0.36 -17.43
CA GLY A 468 -7.28 0.03 -16.43
C GLY A 468 -7.33 1.53 -16.15
N ILE A 469 -6.68 2.37 -16.95
CA ILE A 469 -6.62 3.83 -16.73
C ILE A 469 -7.55 4.63 -17.66
N GLY A 470 -8.38 3.95 -18.44
CA GLY A 470 -9.28 4.59 -19.42
C GLY A 470 -10.29 5.56 -18.82
N TYR A 471 -10.72 5.33 -17.58
CA TYR A 471 -11.69 6.18 -16.89
C TYR A 471 -11.20 7.61 -16.64
N HIS A 472 -9.88 7.85 -16.69
CA HIS A 472 -9.31 9.22 -16.62
C HIS A 472 -9.47 10.01 -17.92
N PHE A 473 -9.80 9.33 -19.02
CA PHE A 473 -9.74 9.86 -20.39
C PHE A 473 -11.00 9.57 -21.20
N GLU A 474 -12.14 9.30 -20.54
CA GLU A 474 -13.37 8.88 -21.24
C GLU A 474 -13.76 9.86 -22.35
N GLY A 475 -13.76 11.17 -22.07
CA GLY A 475 -14.13 12.18 -23.06
C GLY A 475 -13.14 12.29 -24.22
N GLU A 476 -11.84 12.12 -23.99
CA GLU A 476 -10.83 12.06 -25.05
C GLU A 476 -11.01 10.82 -25.93
N ILE A 477 -11.22 9.65 -25.30
CA ILE A 477 -11.41 8.37 -25.99
C ILE A 477 -12.67 8.43 -26.85
N GLU A 478 -13.79 8.91 -26.30
CA GLU A 478 -15.06 9.08 -27.02
C GLU A 478 -14.89 9.97 -28.25
N ARG A 479 -14.26 11.14 -28.11
CA ARG A 479 -14.01 12.04 -29.25
C ARG A 479 -13.16 11.39 -30.35
N VAL A 480 -12.13 10.65 -29.98
CA VAL A 480 -11.26 9.98 -30.96
C VAL A 480 -12.03 8.87 -31.67
N LEU A 481 -12.80 8.05 -30.94
CA LEU A 481 -13.59 6.98 -31.53
C LEU A 481 -14.73 7.52 -32.41
N GLU A 482 -15.33 8.64 -32.04
CA GLU A 482 -16.30 9.35 -32.87
C GLU A 482 -15.68 9.81 -34.20
N GLN A 483 -14.47 10.37 -34.17
CA GLN A 483 -13.73 10.76 -35.40
C GLN A 483 -13.41 9.55 -36.29
N VAL A 484 -12.97 8.44 -35.68
CA VAL A 484 -12.72 7.18 -36.39
C VAL A 484 -14.00 6.63 -37.01
N TYR A 485 -15.13 6.71 -36.29
CA TYR A 485 -16.42 6.23 -36.80
C TYR A 485 -16.95 7.10 -37.95
N ASN A 486 -16.86 8.42 -37.84
CA ASN A 486 -17.33 9.33 -38.88
C ASN A 486 -16.51 9.22 -40.17
N SER A 487 -15.18 9.05 -40.04
CA SER A 487 -14.32 8.80 -41.21
C SER A 487 -14.54 7.43 -41.83
N TYR A 488 -14.88 6.41 -41.04
CA TYR A 488 -15.19 5.05 -41.51
C TYR A 488 -16.37 5.01 -42.50
N GLN A 489 -17.36 5.90 -42.35
CA GLN A 489 -18.49 5.97 -43.29
C GLN A 489 -18.10 6.48 -44.69
N ASP A 490 -16.99 7.22 -44.79
CA ASP A 490 -16.52 7.86 -46.03
C ASP A 490 -15.29 7.14 -46.65
N TYR A 491 -14.64 6.22 -45.92
CA TYR A 491 -13.37 5.59 -46.30
C TYR A 491 -13.53 4.12 -46.72
N HIS A 492 -13.10 3.80 -47.94
CA HIS A 492 -12.79 2.43 -48.39
C HIS A 492 -11.27 2.26 -48.45
N GLU A 493 -10.61 1.95 -47.33
CA GLU A 493 -9.20 1.51 -47.39
C GLU A 493 -9.16 -0.01 -47.63
N GLU A 494 -8.89 -0.39 -48.89
CA GLU A 494 -8.76 -1.78 -49.33
C GLU A 494 -7.49 -2.49 -48.82
N ASP A 495 -6.61 -1.80 -48.06
CA ASP A 495 -5.27 -2.25 -47.67
C ASP A 495 -4.98 -2.28 -46.14
N GLU A 496 -6.00 -2.13 -45.27
CA GLU A 496 -5.77 -2.25 -43.81
C GLU A 496 -5.52 -3.70 -43.36
N ASP A 497 -4.58 -3.87 -42.43
CA ASP A 497 -4.27 -5.18 -41.83
C ASP A 497 -5.39 -5.70 -40.91
N LEU A 498 -5.43 -7.02 -40.70
CA LEU A 498 -6.49 -7.68 -39.92
C LEU A 498 -6.56 -7.16 -38.47
N HIS A 499 -5.41 -6.86 -37.85
CA HIS A 499 -5.37 -6.34 -36.49
C HIS A 499 -6.04 -4.97 -36.40
N THR A 500 -5.71 -4.04 -37.31
CA THR A 500 -6.32 -2.70 -37.33
C THR A 500 -7.83 -2.77 -37.54
N VAL A 501 -8.31 -3.57 -38.50
CA VAL A 501 -9.75 -3.73 -38.78
C VAL A 501 -10.49 -4.33 -37.59
N ALA A 502 -9.96 -5.42 -37.01
CA ALA A 502 -10.56 -6.08 -35.86
C ALA A 502 -10.56 -5.19 -34.61
N LEU A 503 -9.46 -4.46 -34.37
CA LEU A 503 -9.35 -3.54 -33.23
C LEU A 503 -10.33 -2.37 -33.36
N ARG A 504 -10.44 -1.77 -34.55
CA ARG A 504 -11.44 -0.72 -34.83
C ARG A 504 -12.85 -1.24 -34.57
N PHE A 505 -13.20 -2.39 -35.15
CA PHE A 505 -14.51 -3.02 -34.96
C PHE A 505 -14.81 -3.23 -33.47
N ARG A 506 -13.85 -3.80 -32.72
CA ARG A 506 -14.00 -4.05 -31.28
C ARG A 506 -14.23 -2.77 -30.50
N LEU A 507 -13.33 -1.79 -30.63
CA LEU A 507 -13.38 -0.55 -29.84
C LEU A 507 -14.65 0.26 -30.14
N LEU A 508 -15.05 0.33 -31.41
CA LEU A 508 -16.27 1.05 -31.80
C LEU A 508 -17.53 0.36 -31.27
N ARG A 509 -17.65 -0.97 -31.39
CA ARG A 509 -18.81 -1.70 -30.82
C ARG A 509 -18.85 -1.64 -29.30
N GLN A 510 -17.71 -1.66 -28.62
CA GLN A 510 -17.63 -1.46 -27.17
C GLN A 510 -18.15 -0.08 -26.75
N GLN A 511 -17.99 0.94 -27.61
CA GLN A 511 -18.62 2.25 -27.43
C GLN A 511 -20.02 2.33 -28.05
N GLY A 512 -20.63 1.21 -28.43
CA GLY A 512 -22.01 1.11 -28.94
C GLY A 512 -22.24 1.59 -30.37
N TYR A 513 -21.18 1.88 -31.13
CA TYR A 513 -21.33 2.18 -32.56
C TYR A 513 -21.71 0.91 -33.33
N ASN A 514 -22.71 1.03 -34.20
CA ASN A 514 -23.12 -0.05 -35.08
C ASN A 514 -22.17 -0.18 -36.29
N VAL A 515 -21.14 -1.01 -36.13
CA VAL A 515 -20.16 -1.32 -37.19
C VAL A 515 -20.52 -2.64 -37.86
N SER A 516 -20.65 -2.65 -39.20
CA SER A 516 -20.96 -3.85 -39.97
C SER A 516 -19.86 -4.91 -39.90
N CYS A 517 -20.24 -6.18 -39.70
CA CYS A 517 -19.33 -7.32 -39.75
C CYS A 517 -18.88 -7.70 -41.17
N GLU A 518 -19.53 -7.17 -42.20
CA GLU A 518 -19.21 -7.44 -43.61
C GLU A 518 -17.79 -7.00 -43.99
N VAL A 519 -17.17 -6.10 -43.22
CA VAL A 519 -15.77 -5.68 -43.39
C VAL A 519 -14.80 -6.87 -43.35
N PHE A 520 -15.16 -7.97 -42.66
CA PHE A 520 -14.32 -9.16 -42.59
C PHE A 520 -14.35 -10.02 -43.85
N ASN A 521 -15.26 -9.76 -44.80
CA ASN A 521 -15.24 -10.43 -46.11
C ASN A 521 -13.98 -10.07 -46.91
N ASN A 522 -13.33 -8.94 -46.63
CA ASN A 522 -12.06 -8.55 -47.25
C ASN A 522 -10.91 -9.53 -46.96
N PHE A 523 -11.08 -10.41 -45.96
CA PHE A 523 -10.13 -11.45 -45.59
C PHE A 523 -10.60 -12.86 -46.00
N LYS A 524 -11.62 -12.97 -46.86
CA LYS A 524 -12.12 -14.23 -47.42
C LYS A 524 -11.73 -14.36 -48.90
N ASP A 525 -11.44 -15.59 -49.31
CA ASP A 525 -11.14 -15.95 -50.69
C ASP A 525 -12.42 -15.98 -51.56
N VAL A 526 -12.26 -16.17 -52.87
CA VAL A 526 -13.38 -16.26 -53.83
C VAL A 526 -14.35 -17.42 -53.56
N LYS A 527 -13.99 -18.38 -52.68
CA LYS A 527 -14.84 -19.48 -52.25
C LYS A 527 -15.53 -19.20 -50.91
N GLY A 528 -15.31 -18.02 -50.31
CA GLY A 528 -15.88 -17.61 -49.03
C GLY A 528 -15.12 -18.10 -47.80
N ASN A 529 -13.93 -18.69 -47.96
CA ASN A 529 -13.10 -19.16 -46.83
C ASN A 529 -12.10 -18.09 -46.42
N PHE A 530 -11.80 -17.99 -45.12
CA PHE A 530 -10.73 -17.10 -44.64
C PHE A 530 -9.40 -17.41 -45.33
N GLU A 531 -8.75 -16.37 -45.87
CA GLU A 531 -7.59 -16.49 -46.73
C GLU A 531 -6.37 -17.07 -46.00
N GLY A 532 -5.53 -17.81 -46.74
CA GLY A 532 -4.33 -18.41 -46.16
C GLY A 532 -3.31 -17.41 -45.61
N ARG A 533 -3.34 -16.14 -46.07
CA ARG A 533 -2.39 -15.11 -45.63
C ARG A 533 -2.57 -14.71 -44.17
N ILE A 534 -3.78 -14.79 -43.61
CA ILE A 534 -4.04 -14.43 -42.21
C ILE A 534 -3.78 -15.59 -41.24
N MET A 535 -3.58 -16.82 -41.72
CA MET A 535 -3.35 -18.01 -40.88
C MET A 535 -2.10 -17.92 -40.00
N ASN A 536 -1.13 -17.08 -40.38
CA ASN A 536 0.12 -16.87 -39.65
C ASN A 536 0.19 -15.51 -38.94
N ASP A 537 -0.86 -14.68 -39.04
CA ASP A 537 -0.92 -13.36 -38.38
C ASP A 537 -1.45 -13.50 -36.95
N ALA A 538 -0.57 -13.87 -36.01
CA ALA A 538 -0.95 -14.06 -34.61
C ALA A 538 -1.63 -12.82 -34.00
N LYS A 539 -1.14 -11.62 -34.33
CA LYS A 539 -1.65 -10.35 -33.79
C LYS A 539 -3.05 -10.07 -34.34
N GLY A 540 -3.22 -10.18 -35.66
CA GLY A 540 -4.51 -10.01 -36.32
C GLY A 540 -5.54 -11.06 -35.88
N LEU A 541 -5.15 -12.34 -35.82
CA LEU A 541 -6.03 -13.41 -35.35
C LEU A 541 -6.45 -13.23 -33.90
N LEU A 542 -5.56 -12.77 -33.01
CA LEU A 542 -5.90 -12.49 -31.62
C LEU A 542 -6.86 -11.31 -31.51
N SER A 543 -6.61 -10.22 -32.24
CA SER A 543 -7.52 -9.06 -32.25
C SER A 543 -8.88 -9.39 -32.85
N LEU A 544 -8.91 -10.20 -33.93
CA LEU A 544 -10.15 -10.73 -34.48
C LEU A 544 -10.86 -11.58 -33.44
N TYR A 545 -10.19 -12.58 -32.85
CA TYR A 545 -10.77 -13.44 -31.82
C TYR A 545 -11.44 -12.66 -30.67
N GLU A 546 -10.79 -11.61 -30.16
CA GLU A 546 -11.39 -10.73 -29.15
C GLU A 546 -12.62 -9.97 -29.67
N ALA A 547 -12.58 -9.48 -30.91
CA ALA A 547 -13.67 -8.78 -31.56
C ALA A 547 -14.92 -9.66 -31.78
N LEU A 548 -14.73 -10.97 -31.98
CA LEU A 548 -15.83 -11.92 -32.23
C LEU A 548 -16.75 -12.16 -31.02
N TYR A 549 -16.33 -11.76 -29.83
CA TYR A 549 -17.18 -11.79 -28.64
C TYR A 549 -18.19 -10.64 -28.58
N LEU A 550 -18.15 -9.71 -29.54
CA LEU A 550 -19.12 -8.62 -29.72
C LEU A 550 -20.16 -8.91 -30.81
N ARG A 551 -20.24 -10.17 -31.27
CA ARG A 551 -21.20 -10.59 -32.30
C ARG A 551 -22.64 -10.56 -31.77
N VAL A 552 -23.58 -10.31 -32.69
CA VAL A 552 -25.03 -10.32 -32.44
C VAL A 552 -25.74 -11.39 -33.27
N HIS A 553 -27.06 -11.52 -33.17
CA HIS A 553 -27.79 -12.49 -33.99
C HIS A 553 -27.74 -12.13 -35.48
N GLY A 554 -27.65 -13.16 -36.34
CA GLY A 554 -27.62 -13.01 -37.80
C GLY A 554 -26.24 -12.71 -38.40
N GLU A 555 -25.19 -12.63 -37.60
CA GLU A 555 -23.82 -12.38 -38.07
C GLU A 555 -23.02 -13.67 -38.31
N ASP A 556 -23.49 -14.51 -39.24
CA ASP A 556 -22.95 -15.85 -39.51
C ASP A 556 -21.44 -15.83 -39.82
N ILE A 557 -20.95 -14.76 -40.48
CA ILE A 557 -19.53 -14.55 -40.75
C ILE A 557 -18.68 -14.55 -39.47
N LEU A 558 -19.19 -13.98 -38.37
CA LEU A 558 -18.47 -13.91 -37.11
C LEU A 558 -18.48 -15.24 -36.36
N ASP A 559 -19.56 -16.03 -36.48
CA ASP A 559 -19.60 -17.40 -35.95
C ASP A 559 -18.59 -18.32 -36.67
N GLU A 560 -18.50 -18.22 -38.01
CA GLU A 560 -17.47 -18.90 -38.79
C GLU A 560 -16.05 -18.46 -38.41
N ALA A 561 -15.85 -17.15 -38.27
CA ALA A 561 -14.56 -16.58 -37.86
C ALA A 561 -14.13 -17.05 -36.48
N LEU A 562 -15.08 -17.31 -35.56
CA LEU A 562 -14.77 -17.74 -34.19
C LEU A 562 -14.20 -19.16 -34.19
N ALA A 563 -14.80 -20.07 -34.95
CA ALA A 563 -14.28 -21.41 -35.13
C ALA A 563 -12.89 -21.38 -35.81
N PHE A 564 -12.73 -20.54 -36.83
CA PHE A 564 -11.47 -20.37 -37.56
C PHE A 564 -10.34 -19.85 -36.68
N THR A 565 -10.54 -18.70 -36.02
CA THR A 565 -9.52 -18.05 -35.16
C THR A 565 -9.14 -18.93 -33.97
N LYS A 566 -10.11 -19.53 -33.29
CA LYS A 566 -9.86 -20.44 -32.14
C LYS A 566 -9.00 -21.64 -32.53
N SER A 567 -9.23 -22.20 -33.72
CA SER A 567 -8.44 -23.33 -34.22
C SER A 567 -7.01 -22.93 -34.54
N HIS A 568 -6.80 -21.81 -35.21
CA HIS A 568 -5.46 -21.34 -35.60
C HIS A 568 -4.66 -20.82 -34.40
N LEU A 569 -5.26 -20.04 -33.50
CA LEU A 569 -4.58 -19.60 -32.27
C LEU A 569 -4.15 -20.78 -31.41
N LYS A 570 -4.94 -21.86 -31.32
CA LYS A 570 -4.54 -23.10 -30.64
C LYS A 570 -3.32 -23.76 -31.27
N LEU A 571 -3.21 -23.74 -32.60
CA LEU A 571 -2.01 -24.25 -33.30
C LEU A 571 -0.77 -23.38 -33.05
N MET A 572 -0.98 -22.07 -32.83
CA MET A 572 0.09 -21.10 -32.61
C MET A 572 0.54 -20.99 -31.14
N LEU A 573 -0.19 -21.55 -30.18
CA LEU A 573 0.11 -21.51 -28.73
C LEU A 573 1.59 -21.73 -28.39
N PRO A 574 2.29 -22.76 -28.94
CA PRO A 574 3.69 -23.01 -28.63
C PRO A 574 4.67 -21.90 -29.05
N GLN A 575 4.25 -21.02 -29.97
CA GLN A 575 5.06 -19.93 -30.54
C GLN A 575 4.65 -18.55 -30.02
N LEU A 576 3.51 -18.47 -29.32
CA LEU A 576 2.87 -17.22 -28.89
C LEU A 576 3.69 -16.46 -27.83
N ASP A 577 4.37 -17.13 -26.91
CA ASP A 577 5.19 -16.45 -25.88
C ASP A 577 6.31 -15.59 -26.50
N SER A 578 6.96 -16.10 -27.56
CA SER A 578 7.99 -15.35 -28.29
C SER A 578 7.41 -14.19 -29.11
N ILE A 579 6.14 -14.28 -29.51
CA ILE A 579 5.44 -13.25 -30.29
C ILE A 579 4.90 -12.16 -29.35
N LEU A 580 4.30 -12.54 -28.23
CA LEU A 580 3.77 -11.65 -27.20
C LEU A 580 4.88 -10.84 -26.51
N GLY A 581 6.04 -11.46 -26.24
CA GLY A 581 7.21 -10.75 -25.71
C GLY A 581 7.69 -9.63 -26.64
N LYS A 582 7.66 -9.84 -27.96
CA LYS A 582 8.02 -8.79 -28.95
C LYS A 582 6.98 -7.67 -29.03
N LEU A 583 5.69 -8.01 -28.90
CA LEU A 583 4.60 -7.03 -28.91
C LEU A 583 4.58 -6.15 -27.64
N GLN A 584 5.06 -6.66 -26.51
CA GLN A 584 5.22 -5.87 -25.27
C GLN A 584 6.34 -4.83 -25.36
N ASP A 585 7.44 -5.12 -26.08
CA ASP A 585 8.57 -4.20 -26.24
C ASP A 585 8.24 -3.02 -27.18
N GLU A 586 7.39 -3.21 -28.20
CA GLU A 586 7.03 -2.18 -29.19
C GLU A 586 6.04 -1.12 -28.65
N ALA A 587 5.32 -1.41 -27.55
CA ALA A 587 4.27 -0.57 -26.98
C ALA A 587 4.68 0.21 -25.71
N HIS A 588 5.95 0.13 -25.30
CA HIS A 588 6.42 0.68 -24.02
C HIS A 588 6.51 2.21 -24.05
N ASN A 589 5.42 2.88 -23.70
CA ASN A 589 5.47 4.26 -23.22
C ASN A 589 5.70 4.25 -21.69
N PRO A 590 6.86 4.71 -21.18
CA PRO A 590 7.16 4.69 -19.75
C PRO A 590 6.16 5.49 -18.90
N ALA A 591 5.59 6.56 -19.45
CA ALA A 591 4.60 7.38 -18.75
C ALA A 591 3.27 6.64 -18.57
N LEU A 592 2.79 5.91 -19.60
CA LEU A 592 1.59 5.07 -19.48
C LEU A 592 1.77 3.99 -18.40
N LEU A 593 2.88 3.25 -18.44
CA LEU A 593 3.13 2.18 -17.49
C LEU A 593 3.26 2.72 -16.05
N LYS A 594 3.94 3.86 -15.89
CA LYS A 594 4.09 4.50 -14.58
C LYS A 594 2.76 5.02 -14.05
N LEU A 595 1.94 5.64 -14.90
CA LEU A 595 0.58 6.08 -14.54
C LEU A 595 -0.26 4.88 -14.11
N ALA A 596 -0.28 3.81 -14.89
CA ALA A 596 -1.05 2.60 -14.59
C ALA A 596 -0.66 1.98 -13.25
N LYS A 597 0.64 1.88 -12.94
CA LYS A 597 1.11 1.37 -11.64
C LYS A 597 0.71 2.29 -10.47
N LEU A 598 0.84 3.60 -10.64
CA LEU A 598 0.44 4.55 -9.60
C LEU A 598 -1.07 4.51 -9.36
N ASP A 599 -1.85 4.40 -10.44
CA ASP A 599 -3.31 4.36 -10.39
C ASP A 599 -3.84 3.06 -9.78
N PHE A 600 -3.29 1.92 -10.19
CA PHE A 600 -3.61 0.62 -9.61
C PHE A 600 -3.36 0.61 -8.10
N ASN A 601 -2.20 1.09 -7.65
CA ASN A 601 -1.89 1.18 -6.23
C ASN A 601 -2.80 2.17 -5.47
N HIS A 602 -3.30 3.21 -6.15
CA HIS A 602 -4.27 4.13 -5.56
C HIS A 602 -5.63 3.45 -5.37
N LEU A 603 -6.08 2.70 -6.38
CA LEU A 603 -7.30 1.90 -6.35
C LEU A 603 -7.25 0.82 -5.28
N GLN A 604 -6.16 0.05 -5.16
CA GLN A 604 -6.00 -0.95 -4.09
C GLN A 604 -6.23 -0.34 -2.69
N LYS A 605 -5.64 0.83 -2.42
CA LYS A 605 -5.83 1.54 -1.14
C LYS A 605 -7.27 1.98 -0.92
N LEU A 606 -7.95 2.41 -1.99
CA LEU A 606 -9.38 2.74 -1.91
C LEU A 606 -10.19 1.49 -1.56
N TYR A 607 -9.93 0.37 -2.23
CA TYR A 607 -10.65 -0.88 -2.00
C TYR A 607 -10.43 -1.44 -0.59
N GLN A 608 -9.20 -1.39 -0.07
CA GLN A 608 -8.90 -1.76 1.31
C GLN A 608 -9.72 -0.92 2.31
N LYS A 609 -9.88 0.38 2.05
CA LYS A 609 -10.70 1.27 2.88
C LYS A 609 -12.18 0.91 2.81
N GLU A 610 -12.70 0.63 1.62
CA GLU A 610 -14.08 0.19 1.41
C GLU A 610 -14.36 -1.14 2.13
N LEU A 611 -13.49 -2.14 1.96
CA LEU A 611 -13.57 -3.44 2.64
C LEU A 611 -13.47 -3.33 4.15
N ASN A 612 -12.65 -2.43 4.70
CA ASN A 612 -12.60 -2.20 6.15
C ASN A 612 -13.97 -1.75 6.67
N ALA A 613 -14.59 -0.77 6.02
CA ALA A 613 -15.91 -0.28 6.40
C ALA A 613 -16.99 -1.37 6.27
N LEU A 614 -16.95 -2.17 5.19
CA LEU A 614 -17.85 -3.30 4.99
C LEU A 614 -17.64 -4.42 6.01
N SER A 615 -16.39 -4.68 6.41
CA SER A 615 -16.07 -5.68 7.45
C SER A 615 -16.64 -5.28 8.80
N LYS A 616 -16.57 -3.99 9.17
CA LYS A 616 -17.19 -3.49 10.40
C LYS A 616 -18.71 -3.72 10.39
N TRP A 617 -19.37 -3.31 9.31
CA TRP A 617 -20.80 -3.57 9.10
C TRP A 617 -21.14 -5.06 9.22
N TRP A 618 -20.34 -5.93 8.60
CA TRP A 618 -20.55 -7.38 8.64
C TRP A 618 -20.41 -7.96 10.05
N LEU A 619 -19.40 -7.51 10.80
CA LEU A 619 -19.16 -7.94 12.17
C LEU A 619 -20.29 -7.51 13.12
N GLU A 620 -20.86 -6.31 12.93
CA GLU A 620 -21.99 -5.81 13.72
C GLU A 620 -23.26 -6.66 13.54
N LEU A 621 -23.49 -7.21 12.35
CA LEU A 621 -24.59 -8.14 12.11
C LEU A 621 -24.44 -9.45 12.91
N ASP A 622 -23.20 -9.90 13.14
CA ASP A 622 -22.84 -11.12 13.89
C ASP A 622 -23.55 -12.38 13.33
N PHE A 623 -23.69 -12.44 12.00
CA PHE A 623 -24.35 -13.53 11.29
C PHE A 623 -23.65 -14.88 11.46
N LYS A 624 -22.32 -14.89 11.56
CA LYS A 624 -21.56 -16.12 11.83
C LYS A 624 -22.04 -16.87 13.08
N ARG A 625 -22.46 -16.14 14.12
CA ARG A 625 -23.00 -16.73 15.35
C ARG A 625 -24.51 -16.89 15.29
N LYS A 626 -25.24 -15.92 14.76
CA LYS A 626 -26.71 -15.89 14.78
C LYS A 626 -27.35 -16.77 13.69
N LEU A 627 -26.68 -16.92 12.55
CA LEU A 627 -27.11 -17.65 11.36
C LEU A 627 -25.98 -18.61 10.87
N PRO A 628 -25.53 -19.57 11.71
CA PRO A 628 -24.32 -20.37 11.44
C PRO A 628 -24.49 -21.40 10.31
N PHE A 629 -25.71 -21.60 9.81
CA PHE A 629 -26.01 -22.53 8.72
C PHE A 629 -25.63 -21.98 7.35
N ALA A 630 -25.54 -20.65 7.21
CA ALA A 630 -25.28 -19.97 5.94
C ALA A 630 -23.79 -19.69 5.72
N ARG A 631 -23.42 -19.51 4.46
CA ARG A 631 -22.06 -19.29 3.98
C ARG A 631 -21.58 -17.87 4.33
N ASP A 632 -20.48 -17.78 5.10
CA ASP A 632 -19.80 -16.51 5.39
C ASP A 632 -18.84 -16.15 4.24
N ARG A 633 -19.23 -15.17 3.40
CA ARG A 633 -18.57 -14.83 2.13
C ARG A 633 -18.50 -13.31 1.82
N MET A 634 -18.55 -12.45 2.84
CA MET A 634 -18.64 -11.00 2.61
C MET A 634 -17.46 -10.41 1.81
N VAL A 635 -16.25 -10.93 1.99
CA VAL A 635 -15.08 -10.45 1.22
C VAL A 635 -15.20 -10.88 -0.24
N GLU A 636 -15.68 -12.09 -0.49
CA GLU A 636 -15.94 -12.61 -1.83
C GLU A 636 -17.06 -11.85 -2.54
N THR A 637 -18.11 -11.42 -1.83
CA THR A 637 -19.16 -10.58 -2.44
C THR A 637 -18.65 -9.19 -2.85
N TYR A 638 -17.60 -8.68 -2.21
CA TYR A 638 -16.94 -7.45 -2.67
C TYR A 638 -16.23 -7.62 -4.02
N PHE A 639 -15.76 -8.84 -4.36
CA PHE A 639 -15.22 -9.12 -5.70
C PHE A 639 -16.26 -8.91 -6.80
N TRP A 640 -17.52 -9.26 -6.56
CA TRP A 640 -18.62 -9.01 -7.49
C TRP A 640 -18.83 -7.52 -7.72
N ALA A 641 -18.76 -6.74 -6.64
CA ALA A 641 -18.85 -5.29 -6.71
C ALA A 641 -17.70 -4.66 -7.49
N LEU A 642 -16.45 -5.09 -7.24
CA LEU A 642 -15.28 -4.67 -8.02
C LEU A 642 -15.39 -5.03 -9.50
N GLY A 643 -15.93 -6.22 -9.79
CA GLY A 643 -16.17 -6.67 -11.14
C GLY A 643 -17.20 -5.81 -11.88
N ALA A 644 -18.26 -5.38 -11.19
CA ALA A 644 -19.25 -4.45 -11.73
C ALA A 644 -18.66 -3.07 -12.03
N PHE A 645 -17.90 -2.50 -11.08
CA PHE A 645 -17.21 -1.21 -11.23
C PHE A 645 -15.92 -1.16 -10.42
N PHE A 646 -14.80 -0.82 -11.05
CA PHE A 646 -13.52 -0.67 -10.37
C PHE A 646 -13.17 0.82 -10.14
N GLU A 647 -13.80 1.74 -10.86
CA GLU A 647 -13.42 3.14 -10.89
C GLU A 647 -13.71 3.85 -9.53
N PRO A 648 -12.90 4.84 -9.12
CA PRO A 648 -13.01 5.45 -7.80
C PRO A 648 -14.38 6.08 -7.49
N GLN A 649 -15.02 6.69 -8.49
CA GLN A 649 -16.29 7.40 -8.34
C GLN A 649 -17.47 6.47 -7.99
N PHE A 650 -17.33 5.15 -8.18
CA PHE A 650 -18.39 4.17 -7.93
C PHE A 650 -18.25 3.44 -6.59
N ALA A 651 -17.47 3.99 -5.65
CA ALA A 651 -17.29 3.46 -4.29
C ALA A 651 -18.63 3.17 -3.58
N THR A 652 -19.59 4.09 -3.68
CA THR A 652 -20.91 3.88 -3.05
C THR A 652 -21.70 2.75 -3.71
N ALA A 653 -21.70 2.67 -5.04
CA ALA A 653 -22.33 1.58 -5.77
C ALA A 653 -21.72 0.24 -5.39
N ARG A 654 -20.39 0.15 -5.26
CA ARG A 654 -19.70 -1.05 -4.79
C ARG A 654 -20.13 -1.46 -3.38
N CYS A 655 -20.19 -0.50 -2.45
CA CYS A 655 -20.63 -0.78 -1.09
C CYS A 655 -22.08 -1.30 -1.04
N MET A 656 -23.00 -0.67 -1.78
CA MET A 656 -24.41 -1.10 -1.82
C MET A 656 -24.57 -2.48 -2.46
N LEU A 657 -23.89 -2.72 -3.58
CA LEU A 657 -23.89 -4.01 -4.26
C LEU A 657 -23.32 -5.11 -3.37
N THR A 658 -22.23 -4.85 -2.64
CA THR A 658 -21.62 -5.81 -1.71
C THR A 658 -22.58 -6.20 -0.58
N LYS A 659 -23.22 -5.20 0.04
CA LYS A 659 -24.22 -5.44 1.10
C LYS A 659 -25.40 -6.26 0.59
N ALA A 660 -25.95 -5.90 -0.57
CA ALA A 660 -27.06 -6.63 -1.19
C ALA A 660 -26.66 -8.08 -1.50
N THR A 661 -25.51 -8.29 -2.15
CA THR A 661 -25.01 -9.63 -2.52
C THR A 661 -24.78 -10.50 -1.28
N ALA A 662 -24.23 -9.93 -0.20
CA ALA A 662 -24.00 -10.65 1.05
C ALA A 662 -25.31 -11.09 1.72
N LEU A 663 -26.32 -10.21 1.76
CA LEU A 663 -27.64 -10.54 2.32
C LEU A 663 -28.36 -11.59 1.48
N VAL A 664 -28.35 -11.44 0.15
CA VAL A 664 -28.99 -12.38 -0.75
C VAL A 664 -28.37 -13.78 -0.67
N SER A 665 -27.06 -13.89 -0.45
CA SER A 665 -26.45 -15.20 -0.22
C SER A 665 -26.97 -15.91 1.04
N TYR A 666 -27.33 -15.15 2.08
CA TYR A 666 -27.96 -15.72 3.27
C TYR A 666 -29.43 -16.06 3.03
N GLU A 667 -30.12 -15.24 2.23
CA GLU A 667 -31.48 -15.54 1.79
C GLU A 667 -31.52 -16.87 1.02
N ASP A 668 -30.62 -17.06 0.06
CA ASP A 668 -30.45 -18.29 -0.72
C ASP A 668 -30.28 -19.51 0.20
N ASP A 669 -29.35 -19.45 1.16
CA ASP A 669 -29.14 -20.53 2.14
C ASP A 669 -30.36 -20.77 3.05
N ILE A 670 -31.14 -19.73 3.36
CA ILE A 670 -32.39 -19.85 4.11
C ILE A 670 -33.43 -20.62 3.29
N TYR A 671 -33.63 -20.28 2.02
CA TYR A 671 -34.68 -20.89 1.20
C TYR A 671 -34.33 -22.30 0.72
N ASP A 672 -33.05 -22.53 0.35
CA ASP A 672 -32.66 -23.78 -0.31
C ASP A 672 -32.13 -24.85 0.66
N ALA A 673 -31.65 -24.46 1.84
CA ALA A 673 -30.97 -25.41 2.74
C ALA A 673 -31.53 -25.49 4.17
N TYR A 674 -32.14 -24.43 4.71
CA TYR A 674 -32.45 -24.37 6.14
C TYR A 674 -33.93 -24.25 6.51
N GLY A 675 -34.66 -23.31 5.89
CA GLY A 675 -36.04 -23.00 6.25
C GLY A 675 -37.03 -24.08 5.86
N THR A 676 -38.05 -24.31 6.69
CA THR A 676 -39.17 -25.19 6.29
C THR A 676 -40.13 -24.44 5.37
N ILE A 677 -40.87 -25.16 4.52
CA ILE A 677 -41.78 -24.52 3.57
C ILE A 677 -42.80 -23.59 4.27
N GLU A 678 -43.31 -23.97 5.44
CA GLU A 678 -44.23 -23.15 6.23
C GLU A 678 -43.57 -21.87 6.77
N GLU A 679 -42.31 -21.96 7.21
CA GLU A 679 -41.54 -20.80 7.67
C GLU A 679 -41.24 -19.85 6.50
N LEU A 680 -40.87 -20.39 5.34
CA LEU A 680 -40.57 -19.63 4.12
C LEU A 680 -41.82 -18.95 3.56
N GLU A 681 -42.99 -19.59 3.59
CA GLU A 681 -44.26 -18.97 3.22
C GLU A 681 -44.60 -17.78 4.14
N LEU A 682 -44.42 -17.95 5.45
CA LEU A 682 -44.65 -16.88 6.42
C LEU A 682 -43.65 -15.73 6.24
N PHE A 683 -42.38 -16.04 6.00
CA PHE A 683 -41.33 -15.07 5.74
C PHE A 683 -41.62 -14.25 4.48
N THR A 684 -41.88 -14.92 3.36
CA THR A 684 -42.21 -14.29 2.09
C THR A 684 -43.43 -13.37 2.21
N GLU A 685 -44.48 -13.80 2.90
CA GLU A 685 -45.67 -12.96 3.12
C GLU A 685 -45.39 -11.76 4.04
N THR A 686 -44.43 -11.88 4.96
CA THR A 686 -43.97 -10.78 5.81
C THR A 686 -43.18 -9.74 5.00
N VAL A 687 -42.25 -10.19 4.15
CA VAL A 687 -41.48 -9.34 3.22
C VAL A 687 -42.40 -8.65 2.21
N LYS A 688 -43.36 -9.39 1.63
CA LYS A 688 -44.35 -8.86 0.68
C LYS A 688 -45.16 -7.69 1.24
N ARG A 689 -45.60 -7.81 2.51
CA ARG A 689 -46.29 -6.74 3.24
C ARG A 689 -45.34 -5.67 3.78
N TRP A 690 -44.04 -5.94 3.77
CA TRP A 690 -42.99 -5.16 4.40
C TRP A 690 -43.26 -4.90 5.89
N ASP A 691 -43.74 -5.92 6.60
CA ASP A 691 -44.16 -5.81 8.01
C ASP A 691 -42.94 -5.86 8.95
N THR A 692 -42.40 -4.68 9.24
CA THR A 692 -41.23 -4.49 10.12
C THR A 692 -41.42 -4.96 11.56
N SER A 693 -42.64 -5.33 11.98
CA SER A 693 -42.85 -5.95 13.29
C SER A 693 -42.34 -7.40 13.33
N ALA A 694 -42.21 -8.05 12.17
CA ALA A 694 -41.77 -9.44 12.02
C ALA A 694 -42.55 -10.42 12.92
N GLN A 695 -43.82 -10.10 13.24
CA GLN A 695 -44.55 -10.82 14.27
C GLN A 695 -44.85 -12.26 13.84
N GLY A 696 -44.39 -13.22 14.63
CA GLY A 696 -44.59 -14.64 14.40
C GLY A 696 -43.49 -15.33 13.60
N LEU A 697 -42.49 -14.59 13.08
CA LEU A 697 -41.32 -15.21 12.47
C LEU A 697 -40.44 -15.92 13.53
N PRO A 698 -39.87 -17.09 13.19
CA PRO A 698 -38.76 -17.67 13.94
C PRO A 698 -37.63 -16.66 14.15
N GLU A 699 -36.88 -16.82 15.25
CA GLU A 699 -35.84 -15.86 15.64
C GLU A 699 -34.78 -15.64 14.56
N TYR A 700 -34.35 -16.70 13.87
CA TYR A 700 -33.33 -16.59 12.82
C TYR A 700 -33.83 -15.78 11.60
N LEU A 701 -35.08 -15.98 11.17
CA LEU A 701 -35.71 -15.20 10.09
C LEU A 701 -35.91 -13.73 10.48
N ARG A 702 -36.26 -13.47 11.75
CA ARG A 702 -36.33 -12.09 12.25
C ARG A 702 -34.96 -11.42 12.22
N VAL A 703 -33.91 -12.10 12.68
CA VAL A 703 -32.53 -11.57 12.63
C VAL A 703 -32.11 -11.24 11.20
N PHE A 704 -32.42 -12.13 10.25
CA PHE A 704 -32.14 -11.87 8.84
C PHE A 704 -32.94 -10.68 8.31
N PHE A 705 -34.25 -10.64 8.58
CA PHE A 705 -35.11 -9.56 8.11
C PHE A 705 -34.75 -8.19 8.69
N ASP A 706 -34.33 -8.14 9.96
CA ASP A 706 -33.82 -6.92 10.60
C ASP A 706 -32.59 -6.38 9.84
N ALA A 707 -31.73 -7.25 9.33
CA ALA A 707 -30.58 -6.86 8.52
C ALA A 707 -30.99 -6.35 7.12
N VAL A 708 -31.97 -6.98 6.47
CA VAL A 708 -32.56 -6.49 5.21
C VAL A 708 -33.17 -5.10 5.41
N ILE A 709 -33.93 -4.89 6.48
CA ILE A 709 -34.48 -3.59 6.86
C ILE A 709 -33.35 -2.58 7.10
N GLY A 710 -32.29 -2.98 7.82
CA GLY A 710 -31.10 -2.16 8.05
C GLY A 710 -30.46 -1.70 6.73
N PHE A 711 -30.26 -2.61 5.78
CA PHE A 711 -29.74 -2.27 4.46
C PHE A 711 -30.65 -1.30 3.69
N VAL A 712 -31.97 -1.51 3.70
CA VAL A 712 -32.91 -0.59 3.05
C VAL A 712 -32.92 0.79 3.73
N ASN A 713 -32.74 0.85 5.04
CA ASN A 713 -32.56 2.10 5.77
C ASN A 713 -31.25 2.80 5.36
N ASP A 714 -30.14 2.09 5.22
CA ASP A 714 -28.88 2.64 4.71
C ASP A 714 -29.08 3.25 3.31
N VAL A 715 -29.76 2.53 2.40
CA VAL A 715 -30.12 3.03 1.06
C VAL A 715 -30.92 4.32 1.17
N LYS A 716 -31.95 4.35 2.02
CA LYS A 716 -32.79 5.52 2.23
C LYS A 716 -32.00 6.70 2.77
N GLU A 717 -31.22 6.51 3.82
CA GLU A 717 -30.43 7.57 4.45
C GLU A 717 -29.41 8.18 3.49
N HIS A 718 -28.83 7.37 2.62
CA HIS A 718 -27.93 7.84 1.57
C HIS A 718 -28.69 8.62 0.49
N THR A 719 -29.70 8.00 -0.13
CA THR A 719 -30.38 8.54 -1.33
C THR A 719 -31.32 9.71 -1.05
N VAL A 720 -31.87 9.84 0.17
CA VAL A 720 -32.69 11.01 0.57
C VAL A 720 -31.86 12.29 0.53
N LYS A 721 -30.56 12.24 0.88
CA LYS A 721 -29.66 13.39 0.83
C LYS A 721 -29.43 13.88 -0.61
N GLU A 722 -29.62 13.02 -1.59
CA GLU A 722 -29.51 13.30 -3.02
C GLU A 722 -30.87 13.67 -3.67
N GLY A 723 -31.96 13.71 -2.90
CA GLY A 723 -33.31 13.93 -3.43
C GLY A 723 -33.90 12.71 -4.16
N ARG A 724 -33.32 11.52 -3.96
CA ARG A 724 -33.68 10.26 -4.65
C ARG A 724 -34.43 9.27 -3.76
N SER A 725 -35.35 9.77 -2.94
CA SER A 725 -36.12 8.96 -1.96
C SER A 725 -36.92 7.79 -2.58
N TYR A 726 -37.18 7.82 -3.89
CA TYR A 726 -37.82 6.72 -4.62
C TYR A 726 -36.98 5.43 -4.62
N CYS A 727 -35.66 5.49 -4.39
CA CYS A 727 -34.80 4.31 -4.34
C CYS A 727 -35.27 3.30 -3.28
N GLU A 728 -35.77 3.78 -2.12
CA GLU A 728 -36.34 2.93 -1.07
C GLU A 728 -37.51 2.08 -1.59
N PHE A 729 -38.35 2.63 -2.47
CA PHE A 729 -39.47 1.87 -3.02
C PHE A 729 -38.96 0.75 -3.94
N PHE A 730 -38.06 1.07 -4.87
CA PHE A 730 -37.59 0.10 -5.86
C PHE A 730 -36.76 -1.03 -5.26
N ILE A 731 -35.92 -0.75 -4.27
CA ILE A 731 -35.16 -1.80 -3.59
C ILE A 731 -36.10 -2.77 -2.84
N LYS A 732 -37.17 -2.25 -2.23
CA LYS A 732 -38.20 -3.09 -1.58
C LYS A 732 -38.96 -3.93 -2.59
N GLU A 733 -39.33 -3.38 -3.75
CA GLU A 733 -40.01 -4.17 -4.79
C GLU A 733 -39.09 -5.25 -5.37
N ALA A 734 -37.81 -4.97 -5.57
CA ALA A 734 -36.84 -5.97 -6.02
C ALA A 734 -36.68 -7.12 -4.99
N GLU A 735 -36.56 -6.80 -3.70
CA GLU A 735 -36.50 -7.77 -2.60
C GLU A 735 -37.78 -8.65 -2.52
N LYS A 736 -38.95 -8.05 -2.71
CA LYS A 736 -40.22 -8.80 -2.75
C LYS A 736 -40.27 -9.79 -3.91
N ASN A 737 -39.75 -9.39 -5.07
CA ASN A 737 -39.71 -10.27 -6.24
C ASN A 737 -38.69 -11.40 -6.03
N GLN A 738 -37.54 -11.11 -5.41
CA GLN A 738 -36.52 -12.10 -5.04
C GLN A 738 -37.09 -13.18 -4.12
N THR A 739 -37.61 -12.78 -2.96
CA THR A 739 -38.17 -13.70 -1.95
C THR A 739 -39.35 -14.52 -2.49
N GLN A 740 -40.19 -13.92 -3.34
CA GLN A 740 -41.29 -14.64 -3.99
C GLN A 740 -40.78 -15.69 -4.99
N SER A 741 -39.66 -15.41 -5.67
CA SER A 741 -39.03 -16.32 -6.62
C SER A 741 -38.34 -17.48 -5.93
N HIS A 742 -37.59 -17.23 -4.85
CA HIS A 742 -37.02 -18.29 -4.01
C HIS A 742 -38.10 -19.18 -3.38
N LEU A 743 -39.22 -18.61 -2.91
CA LEU A 743 -40.35 -19.42 -2.42
C LEU A 743 -40.91 -20.35 -3.51
N THR A 744 -40.88 -19.92 -4.76
CA THR A 744 -41.38 -20.72 -5.89
C THR A 744 -40.50 -21.94 -6.10
N GLU A 745 -39.17 -21.78 -6.04
CA GLU A 745 -38.20 -22.88 -6.10
C GLU A 745 -38.30 -23.83 -4.89
N ALA A 746 -38.43 -23.29 -3.68
CA ALA A 746 -38.65 -24.07 -2.47
C ALA A 746 -39.93 -24.93 -2.55
N ARG A 747 -41.02 -24.39 -3.15
CA ARG A 747 -42.25 -25.16 -3.42
C ARG A 747 -42.03 -26.26 -4.45
N TRP A 748 -41.32 -25.96 -5.54
CA TRP A 748 -40.98 -26.98 -6.54
C TRP A 748 -40.19 -28.14 -5.92
N LEU A 749 -39.23 -27.84 -5.04
CA LEU A 749 -38.49 -28.85 -4.30
C LEU A 749 -39.41 -29.66 -3.37
N SER A 750 -40.22 -28.99 -2.56
CA SER A 750 -41.14 -29.65 -1.60
C SER A 750 -42.13 -30.58 -2.30
N ASP A 751 -42.69 -30.14 -3.42
CA ASP A 751 -43.67 -30.88 -4.21
C ASP A 751 -43.04 -31.92 -5.15
N ASN A 752 -41.70 -32.02 -5.20
CA ASN A 752 -40.95 -32.78 -6.21
C ASN A 752 -41.38 -32.44 -7.66
N TYR A 753 -41.75 -31.19 -7.88
CA TYR A 753 -42.14 -30.69 -9.19
C TYR A 753 -40.90 -30.29 -9.97
N VAL A 754 -40.81 -30.80 -11.21
CA VAL A 754 -39.79 -30.36 -12.17
C VAL A 754 -40.53 -29.55 -13.23
N PRO A 755 -40.32 -28.22 -13.27
CA PRO A 755 -40.99 -27.32 -14.22
C PRO A 755 -40.55 -27.58 -15.66
N THR A 756 -41.23 -26.94 -16.61
CA THR A 756 -40.70 -26.79 -17.98
C THR A 756 -39.51 -25.82 -17.96
N LEU A 757 -38.59 -25.93 -18.93
CA LEU A 757 -37.45 -25.01 -19.01
C LEU A 757 -37.93 -23.55 -19.14
N GLU A 758 -39.01 -23.29 -19.88
CA GLU A 758 -39.56 -21.94 -20.03
C GLU A 758 -40.16 -21.39 -18.72
N GLU A 759 -40.80 -22.25 -17.92
CA GLU A 759 -41.30 -21.90 -16.59
C GLU A 759 -40.14 -21.64 -15.62
N TYR A 760 -39.13 -22.51 -15.62
CA TYR A 760 -37.92 -22.37 -14.82
C TYR A 760 -37.20 -21.06 -15.12
N ARG A 761 -36.90 -20.77 -16.41
CA ARG A 761 -36.19 -19.55 -16.83
C ARG A 761 -36.94 -18.27 -16.44
N ARG A 762 -38.28 -18.28 -16.48
CA ARG A 762 -39.08 -17.11 -16.06
C ARG A 762 -38.91 -16.82 -14.56
N ASN A 763 -38.86 -17.85 -13.73
CA ASN A 763 -38.53 -17.67 -12.30
C ASN A 763 -37.05 -17.32 -12.13
N GLY A 764 -36.18 -17.97 -12.89
CA GLY A 764 -34.73 -17.80 -12.92
C GLY A 764 -34.26 -16.36 -13.10
N VAL A 765 -35.03 -15.52 -13.81
CA VAL A 765 -34.73 -14.08 -13.92
C VAL A 765 -34.61 -13.44 -12.53
N TYR A 766 -35.55 -13.71 -11.64
CA TYR A 766 -35.55 -13.15 -10.29
C TYR A 766 -34.68 -13.98 -9.34
N SER A 767 -34.79 -15.31 -9.33
CA SER A 767 -33.95 -16.12 -8.43
C SER A 767 -32.45 -15.96 -8.70
N SER A 768 -32.04 -15.58 -9.93
CA SER A 768 -30.64 -15.24 -10.26
C SER A 768 -30.06 -14.07 -9.47
N THR A 769 -30.88 -13.29 -8.76
CA THR A 769 -30.52 -12.11 -7.93
C THR A 769 -30.25 -10.81 -8.70
N TYR A 770 -30.02 -10.89 -10.01
CA TYR A 770 -29.58 -9.76 -10.83
C TYR A 770 -30.49 -8.52 -10.77
N PRO A 771 -31.83 -8.62 -10.76
CA PRO A 771 -32.69 -7.44 -10.62
C PRO A 771 -32.45 -6.67 -9.32
N LEU A 772 -32.28 -7.39 -8.19
CA LEU A 772 -31.99 -6.80 -6.88
C LEU A 772 -30.58 -6.21 -6.82
N LEU A 773 -29.58 -6.92 -7.35
CA LEU A 773 -28.20 -6.43 -7.43
C LEU A 773 -28.10 -5.16 -8.29
N ALA A 774 -28.80 -5.11 -9.43
CA ALA A 774 -28.87 -3.92 -10.28
C ALA A 774 -29.56 -2.76 -9.56
N ALA A 775 -30.69 -2.99 -8.89
CA ALA A 775 -31.38 -1.97 -8.11
C ALA A 775 -30.49 -1.40 -6.99
N ALA A 776 -29.80 -2.26 -6.24
CA ALA A 776 -28.84 -1.85 -5.21
C ALA A 776 -27.70 -1.03 -5.78
N THR A 777 -27.15 -1.46 -6.91
CA THR A 777 -26.08 -0.75 -7.63
C THR A 777 -26.54 0.65 -8.06
N PHE A 778 -27.72 0.76 -8.68
CA PHE A 778 -28.28 2.02 -9.14
C PHE A 778 -28.53 3.02 -8.00
N CYS A 779 -28.86 2.54 -6.80
CA CYS A 779 -28.95 3.40 -5.62
C CYS A 779 -27.64 4.15 -5.35
N GLY A 780 -26.48 3.53 -5.63
CA GLY A 780 -25.15 4.09 -5.38
C GLY A 780 -24.51 4.79 -6.59
N LEU A 781 -25.18 4.86 -7.74
CA LEU A 781 -24.68 5.54 -8.95
C LEU A 781 -25.01 7.05 -9.00
N GLY A 782 -25.60 7.62 -7.94
CA GLY A 782 -26.01 9.03 -7.90
C GLY A 782 -27.03 9.35 -9.00
N GLU A 783 -26.81 10.48 -9.71
CA GLU A 783 -27.72 10.97 -10.77
C GLU A 783 -27.92 9.98 -11.93
N LEU A 784 -26.96 9.09 -12.19
CA LEU A 784 -27.09 8.06 -13.25
C LEU A 784 -28.16 7.01 -12.91
N GLY A 785 -28.40 6.75 -11.61
CA GLY A 785 -29.47 5.88 -11.14
C GLY A 785 -30.79 6.64 -11.00
N SER A 786 -31.28 7.20 -12.12
CA SER A 786 -32.48 8.02 -12.16
C SER A 786 -33.76 7.20 -11.95
N LYS A 787 -34.90 7.87 -11.67
CA LYS A 787 -36.19 7.19 -11.49
C LYS A 787 -36.59 6.41 -12.75
N GLU A 788 -36.32 6.97 -13.93
CA GLU A 788 -36.59 6.36 -15.23
C GLU A 788 -35.81 5.05 -15.41
N VAL A 789 -34.57 4.99 -14.91
CA VAL A 789 -33.75 3.75 -14.93
C VAL A 789 -34.39 2.67 -14.07
N PHE A 790 -34.89 3.01 -12.88
CA PHE A 790 -35.58 2.05 -12.03
C PHE A 790 -36.93 1.60 -12.60
N GLU A 791 -37.71 2.52 -13.18
CA GLU A 791 -38.96 2.18 -13.87
C GLU A 791 -38.70 1.28 -15.07
N TRP A 792 -37.63 1.53 -15.82
CA TRP A 792 -37.18 0.65 -16.90
C TRP A 792 -36.77 -0.73 -16.40
N LEU A 793 -36.01 -0.82 -15.30
CA LEU A 793 -35.62 -2.08 -14.67
C LEU A 793 -36.84 -2.94 -14.27
N LEU A 794 -37.90 -2.32 -13.72
CA LEU A 794 -39.12 -3.03 -13.33
C LEU A 794 -39.92 -3.61 -14.51
N ASN A 795 -39.64 -3.18 -15.74
CA ASN A 795 -40.31 -3.69 -16.95
C ASN A 795 -39.52 -4.81 -17.64
N ASP A 796 -38.67 -5.49 -16.88
CA ASP A 796 -37.85 -6.63 -17.31
C ASP A 796 -37.12 -6.40 -18.64
N PRO A 797 -36.22 -5.40 -18.71
CA PRO A 797 -35.58 -5.06 -19.96
C PRO A 797 -34.74 -6.24 -20.48
N LYS A 798 -34.71 -6.42 -21.81
CA LYS A 798 -34.08 -7.58 -22.45
C LYS A 798 -32.63 -7.80 -21.99
N ILE A 799 -31.88 -6.73 -21.77
CA ILE A 799 -30.49 -6.79 -21.27
C ILE A 799 -30.39 -7.43 -19.87
N MET A 800 -31.31 -7.08 -18.97
CA MET A 800 -31.38 -7.64 -17.63
C MET A 800 -31.79 -9.12 -17.72
N VAL A 801 -32.84 -9.44 -18.47
CA VAL A 801 -33.32 -10.82 -18.67
C VAL A 801 -32.21 -11.71 -19.22
N ALA A 802 -31.50 -11.27 -20.27
CA ALA A 802 -30.39 -12.02 -20.86
C ALA A 802 -29.23 -12.21 -19.86
N SER A 803 -28.87 -11.18 -19.08
CA SER A 803 -27.82 -11.29 -18.07
C SER A 803 -28.19 -12.22 -16.91
N SER A 804 -29.44 -12.20 -16.47
CA SER A 804 -29.98 -13.09 -15.43
C SER A 804 -29.99 -14.54 -15.89
N ASP A 805 -30.48 -14.78 -17.11
CA ASP A 805 -30.58 -16.13 -17.67
C ASP A 805 -29.18 -16.73 -17.91
N LEU A 806 -28.26 -15.93 -18.45
CA LEU A 806 -26.85 -16.29 -18.58
C LEU A 806 -26.24 -16.69 -17.24
N ALA A 807 -26.44 -15.88 -16.19
CA ALA A 807 -25.91 -16.17 -14.87
C ALA A 807 -26.48 -17.49 -14.33
N ARG A 808 -27.80 -17.66 -14.40
CA ARG A 808 -28.47 -18.87 -13.90
C ARG A 808 -28.04 -20.12 -14.67
N LEU A 809 -27.98 -20.07 -16.00
CA LEU A 809 -27.60 -21.21 -16.82
C LEU A 809 -26.13 -21.61 -16.61
N ILE A 810 -25.22 -20.64 -16.43
CA ILE A 810 -23.82 -20.93 -16.10
C ILE A 810 -23.72 -21.59 -14.72
N ASP A 811 -24.38 -21.01 -13.72
CA ASP A 811 -24.43 -21.53 -12.35
C ASP A 811 -24.95 -22.98 -12.32
N ASP A 812 -26.12 -23.22 -12.95
CA ASP A 812 -26.74 -24.53 -13.05
C ASP A 812 -25.82 -25.56 -13.71
N VAL A 813 -25.22 -25.23 -14.87
CA VAL A 813 -24.40 -26.19 -15.63
C VAL A 813 -23.11 -26.55 -14.89
N ILE A 814 -22.44 -25.55 -14.29
CA ILE A 814 -21.15 -25.73 -13.63
C ILE A 814 -21.33 -26.34 -12.23
N GLY A 815 -22.35 -25.89 -11.48
CA GLY A 815 -22.69 -26.38 -10.15
C GLY A 815 -23.43 -27.72 -10.14
N HIS A 816 -24.01 -28.15 -11.27
CA HIS A 816 -24.90 -29.32 -11.37
C HIS A 816 -24.46 -30.56 -10.58
N GLU A 817 -23.20 -31.01 -10.75
CA GLU A 817 -22.75 -32.25 -10.12
C GLU A 817 -22.54 -32.12 -8.60
N PHE A 818 -22.26 -30.92 -8.12
CA PHE A 818 -22.20 -30.63 -6.69
C PHE A 818 -23.61 -30.56 -6.10
N GLU A 819 -24.52 -29.85 -6.77
CA GLU A 819 -25.90 -29.68 -6.32
C GLU A 819 -26.66 -31.01 -6.21
N GLN A 820 -26.43 -31.94 -7.15
CA GLN A 820 -27.01 -33.28 -7.12
C GLN A 820 -26.52 -34.15 -5.93
N GLN A 821 -25.51 -33.72 -5.16
CA GLN A 821 -25.07 -34.42 -3.95
C GLN A 821 -25.93 -34.09 -2.73
N ARG A 822 -26.71 -33.01 -2.79
CA ARG A 822 -27.68 -32.61 -1.76
C ARG A 822 -29.10 -32.67 -2.34
N GLN A 823 -30.10 -32.60 -1.46
CA GLN A 823 -31.48 -32.43 -1.89
C GLN A 823 -31.66 -30.97 -2.33
N HIS A 824 -31.79 -30.75 -3.64
CA HIS A 824 -31.91 -29.42 -4.25
C HIS A 824 -33.06 -29.40 -5.27
N VAL A 825 -33.60 -28.21 -5.55
CA VAL A 825 -34.59 -28.02 -6.63
C VAL A 825 -33.99 -28.43 -7.98
N ALA A 826 -34.84 -28.94 -8.87
CA ALA A 826 -34.44 -29.28 -10.23
C ALA A 826 -33.91 -28.04 -10.97
N SER A 827 -32.69 -28.13 -11.51
CA SER A 827 -32.05 -27.05 -12.27
C SER A 827 -32.54 -27.01 -13.72
N SER A 828 -32.06 -26.04 -14.51
CA SER A 828 -32.29 -26.01 -15.95
C SER A 828 -31.87 -27.32 -16.65
N VAL A 829 -30.90 -28.05 -16.11
CA VAL A 829 -30.42 -29.34 -16.64
C VAL A 829 -31.52 -30.40 -16.52
N GLU A 830 -32.08 -30.61 -15.32
CA GLU A 830 -33.20 -31.52 -15.09
C GLU A 830 -34.43 -31.12 -15.90
N CYS A 831 -34.75 -29.82 -15.93
CA CYS A 831 -35.89 -29.28 -16.68
C CYS A 831 -35.77 -29.63 -18.16
N TYR A 832 -34.61 -29.37 -18.78
CA TYR A 832 -34.38 -29.66 -20.19
C TYR A 832 -34.38 -31.18 -20.48
N MET A 833 -33.74 -31.97 -19.62
CA MET A 833 -33.71 -33.43 -19.75
C MET A 833 -35.11 -34.03 -19.68
N LYS A 834 -35.93 -33.61 -18.72
CA LYS A 834 -37.31 -34.08 -18.56
C LYS A 834 -38.20 -33.66 -19.72
N GLN A 835 -38.10 -32.42 -20.17
CA GLN A 835 -38.92 -31.88 -21.24
C GLN A 835 -38.63 -32.53 -22.61
N ASN A 836 -37.36 -32.84 -22.90
CA ASN A 836 -36.94 -33.33 -24.22
C ASN A 836 -36.56 -34.82 -24.26
N GLY A 837 -36.50 -35.49 -23.10
CA GLY A 837 -36.11 -36.90 -23.01
C GLY A 837 -34.66 -37.18 -23.43
N VAL A 838 -33.75 -36.23 -23.17
CA VAL A 838 -32.34 -36.29 -23.61
C VAL A 838 -31.38 -36.62 -22.47
N SER A 839 -30.16 -37.04 -22.82
CA SER A 839 -29.08 -37.27 -21.84
C SER A 839 -28.54 -35.97 -21.24
N LYS A 840 -27.93 -36.03 -20.05
CA LYS A 840 -27.21 -34.92 -19.40
C LYS A 840 -26.24 -34.19 -20.33
N GLN A 841 -25.38 -34.94 -21.04
CA GLN A 841 -24.40 -34.33 -21.96
C GLN A 841 -25.08 -33.51 -23.07
N LYS A 842 -26.20 -34.02 -23.58
CA LYS A 842 -26.99 -33.31 -24.58
C LYS A 842 -27.68 -32.07 -24.01
N ALA A 843 -28.15 -32.13 -22.77
CA ALA A 843 -28.67 -30.95 -22.08
C ALA A 843 -27.57 -29.88 -21.93
N TYR A 844 -26.36 -30.24 -21.47
CA TYR A 844 -25.23 -29.30 -21.42
C TYR A 844 -24.92 -28.65 -22.76
N GLU A 845 -24.88 -29.42 -23.85
CA GLU A 845 -24.65 -28.86 -25.19
C GLU A 845 -25.70 -27.82 -25.58
N GLU A 846 -26.98 -28.07 -25.31
CA GLU A 846 -28.07 -27.17 -25.71
C GLU A 846 -28.18 -25.97 -24.78
N LEU A 847 -27.98 -26.13 -23.47
CA LEU A 847 -27.91 -25.00 -22.51
C LEU A 847 -26.74 -24.07 -22.82
N ASN A 848 -25.58 -24.60 -23.21
CA ASN A 848 -24.45 -23.76 -23.66
C ASN A 848 -24.77 -22.95 -24.92
N LYS A 849 -25.63 -23.44 -25.82
CA LYS A 849 -26.09 -22.64 -26.97
C LYS A 849 -27.04 -21.53 -26.54
N LEU A 850 -27.86 -21.75 -25.51
CA LEU A 850 -28.69 -20.71 -24.93
C LEU A 850 -27.82 -19.61 -24.29
N ILE A 851 -26.80 -19.99 -23.51
CA ILE A 851 -25.83 -19.03 -22.95
C ILE A 851 -25.18 -18.18 -24.05
N GLU A 852 -24.75 -18.78 -25.17
CA GLU A 852 -24.20 -18.03 -26.31
C GLU A 852 -25.24 -17.16 -27.02
N SER A 853 -26.53 -17.54 -26.98
CA SER A 853 -27.64 -16.72 -27.44
C SER A 853 -27.83 -15.50 -26.55
N ASP A 854 -27.80 -15.67 -25.22
CA ASP A 854 -27.98 -14.58 -24.27
C ASP A 854 -26.81 -13.57 -24.33
N TRP A 855 -25.59 -14.03 -24.60
CA TRP A 855 -24.46 -13.13 -24.91
C TRP A 855 -24.72 -12.26 -26.14
N LYS A 856 -25.33 -12.82 -27.20
CA LYS A 856 -25.69 -12.08 -28.41
C LYS A 856 -26.79 -11.05 -28.11
N ASP A 857 -27.80 -11.45 -27.33
CA ASP A 857 -28.86 -10.54 -26.88
C ASP A 857 -28.32 -9.38 -26.03
N LEU A 858 -27.40 -9.66 -25.10
CA LEU A 858 -26.70 -8.66 -24.30
C LEU A 858 -25.92 -7.67 -25.19
N ASN A 859 -25.17 -8.18 -26.18
CA ASN A 859 -24.44 -7.35 -27.14
C ASN A 859 -25.38 -6.47 -27.98
N GLU A 860 -26.52 -7.00 -28.44
CA GLU A 860 -27.51 -6.23 -29.19
C GLU A 860 -28.06 -5.05 -28.40
N GLU A 861 -28.40 -5.26 -27.13
CA GLU A 861 -28.92 -4.21 -26.27
C GLU A 861 -27.87 -3.12 -26.00
N LEU A 862 -26.60 -3.50 -25.86
CA LEU A 862 -25.49 -2.55 -25.71
C LEU A 862 -25.24 -1.68 -26.95
N LEU A 863 -25.61 -2.13 -28.14
CA LEU A 863 -25.56 -1.34 -29.38
C LEU A 863 -26.73 -0.35 -29.53
N LYS A 864 -27.81 -0.50 -28.75
CA LYS A 864 -29.02 0.35 -28.84
C LYS A 864 -28.93 1.63 -27.99
N GLN A 865 -27.74 2.23 -27.88
CA GLN A 865 -27.32 3.29 -26.91
C GLN A 865 -28.18 4.56 -26.74
N ALA A 866 -29.33 4.71 -27.41
CA ALA A 866 -30.12 5.93 -27.38
C ALA A 866 -30.93 6.16 -26.08
N ALA A 867 -31.06 5.17 -25.17
CA ALA A 867 -32.01 5.26 -24.05
C ALA A 867 -31.39 5.60 -22.67
N PHE A 868 -30.20 5.10 -22.33
CA PHE A 868 -29.61 5.22 -20.98
C PHE A 868 -28.08 5.40 -21.01
N PRO A 869 -27.48 5.98 -19.94
CA PRO A 869 -26.01 6.09 -19.83
C PRO A 869 -25.31 4.73 -19.90
N LYS A 870 -24.12 4.68 -20.53
CA LYS A 870 -23.32 3.45 -20.69
C LYS A 870 -23.05 2.74 -19.37
N GLN A 871 -22.88 3.48 -18.28
CA GLN A 871 -22.62 2.94 -16.94
C GLN A 871 -23.80 2.14 -16.40
N VAL A 872 -25.04 2.52 -16.72
CA VAL A 872 -26.25 1.79 -16.31
C VAL A 872 -26.27 0.41 -16.99
N LEU A 873 -25.97 0.36 -18.28
CA LEU A 873 -25.93 -0.89 -19.05
C LEU A 873 -24.71 -1.75 -18.68
N ALA A 874 -23.59 -1.12 -18.33
CA ALA A 874 -22.35 -1.79 -17.96
C ALA A 874 -22.50 -2.70 -16.73
N VAL A 875 -23.44 -2.41 -15.81
CA VAL A 875 -23.74 -3.28 -14.67
C VAL A 875 -24.02 -4.72 -15.12
N PHE A 876 -24.95 -4.89 -16.06
CA PHE A 876 -25.36 -6.22 -16.54
C PHE A 876 -24.23 -6.93 -17.28
N LEU A 877 -23.50 -6.20 -18.13
CA LEU A 877 -22.36 -6.75 -18.86
C LEU A 877 -21.25 -7.20 -17.90
N ASN A 878 -20.93 -6.39 -16.92
CA ASN A 878 -19.82 -6.64 -16.02
C ASN A 878 -20.16 -7.73 -15.00
N LEU A 879 -21.39 -7.81 -14.50
CA LEU A 879 -21.83 -8.94 -13.67
C LEU A 879 -21.81 -10.27 -14.48
N ALA A 880 -22.24 -10.27 -15.74
CA ALA A 880 -22.11 -11.43 -16.61
C ALA A 880 -20.64 -11.85 -16.83
N ARG A 881 -19.70 -10.88 -16.88
CA ARG A 881 -18.26 -11.17 -16.92
C ARG A 881 -17.76 -11.78 -15.61
N VAL A 882 -18.25 -11.31 -14.46
CA VAL A 882 -17.92 -11.90 -13.15
C VAL A 882 -18.33 -13.37 -13.10
N MET A 883 -19.52 -13.72 -13.62
CA MET A 883 -19.95 -15.12 -13.73
C MET A 883 -18.95 -15.98 -14.48
N VAL A 884 -18.51 -15.54 -15.66
CA VAL A 884 -17.52 -16.29 -16.45
C VAL A 884 -16.19 -16.45 -15.72
N VAL A 885 -15.79 -15.49 -14.90
CA VAL A 885 -14.55 -15.55 -14.11
C VAL A 885 -14.68 -16.53 -12.96
N LEU A 886 -15.75 -16.42 -12.16
CA LEU A 886 -15.95 -17.22 -10.95
C LEU A 886 -16.37 -18.66 -11.26
N TYR A 887 -17.12 -18.90 -12.34
CA TYR A 887 -17.69 -20.19 -12.71
C TYR A 887 -17.00 -20.85 -13.92
N LYS A 888 -15.75 -20.49 -14.23
CA LYS A 888 -15.06 -20.99 -15.42
C LYS A 888 -14.93 -22.52 -15.45
N ASP A 889 -14.51 -23.10 -14.33
CA ASP A 889 -14.17 -24.52 -14.21
C ASP A 889 -14.81 -25.20 -12.98
N PHE A 890 -15.25 -24.39 -12.00
CA PHE A 890 -15.90 -24.81 -10.74
C PHE A 890 -16.64 -23.61 -10.16
N ASP A 891 -17.47 -23.83 -9.14
CA ASP A 891 -18.13 -22.74 -8.40
C ASP A 891 -17.13 -22.01 -7.48
N GLY A 892 -16.58 -20.91 -8.00
CA GLY A 892 -15.63 -20.05 -7.29
C GLY A 892 -16.24 -19.21 -6.17
N TYR A 893 -17.58 -19.14 -6.05
CA TYR A 893 -18.25 -18.47 -4.94
C TYR A 893 -18.33 -19.40 -3.72
N THR A 894 -18.82 -20.62 -3.92
CA THR A 894 -18.88 -21.64 -2.85
C THR A 894 -17.47 -22.11 -2.46
N GLU A 895 -16.60 -22.40 -3.43
CA GLU A 895 -15.22 -22.89 -3.23
C GLU A 895 -14.14 -21.78 -3.35
N ALA A 896 -14.37 -20.65 -2.68
CA ALA A 896 -13.52 -19.45 -2.77
C ALA A 896 -12.07 -19.59 -2.27
N ARG A 897 -11.71 -20.69 -1.58
CA ARG A 897 -10.39 -20.86 -0.92
C ARG A 897 -9.19 -20.96 -1.87
N THR A 898 -9.44 -21.06 -3.17
CA THR A 898 -8.40 -21.24 -4.19
C THR A 898 -8.28 -19.96 -5.03
N ARG A 899 -8.75 -20.00 -6.27
CA ARG A 899 -8.52 -18.98 -7.29
C ARG A 899 -9.16 -17.63 -6.96
N THR A 900 -10.36 -17.63 -6.35
CA THR A 900 -11.05 -16.39 -5.96
C THR A 900 -10.26 -15.62 -4.92
N LYS A 901 -9.74 -16.32 -3.90
CA LYS A 901 -8.86 -15.75 -2.89
C LYS A 901 -7.60 -15.13 -3.52
N ASP A 902 -6.91 -15.87 -4.39
CA ASP A 902 -5.69 -15.36 -5.06
C ASP A 902 -5.97 -14.10 -5.89
N MET A 903 -7.12 -14.05 -6.58
CA MET A 903 -7.53 -12.86 -7.34
C MET A 903 -7.83 -11.66 -6.43
N LEU A 904 -8.52 -11.89 -5.31
CA LEU A 904 -8.81 -10.85 -4.33
C LEU A 904 -7.53 -10.31 -3.70
N GLU A 905 -6.62 -11.17 -3.23
CA GLU A 905 -5.33 -10.78 -2.66
C GLU A 905 -4.48 -9.95 -3.64
N ALA A 906 -4.62 -10.15 -4.95
CA ALA A 906 -3.94 -9.33 -5.94
C ALA A 906 -4.59 -7.94 -6.13
N LEU A 907 -5.88 -7.79 -5.84
CA LEU A 907 -6.66 -6.58 -6.06
C LEU A 907 -6.78 -5.68 -4.83
N ILE A 908 -6.55 -6.21 -3.62
CA ILE A 908 -6.69 -5.48 -2.35
C ILE A 908 -5.34 -5.44 -1.65
#